data_AF-A0A816VER5-F1
#
_entry.id   AF-A0A816VER5-F1
#
_cell.length_a   1.000
_cell.length_b   1.000
_cell.length_c   1.000
_cell.angle_alpha   90.00
_cell.angle_beta   90.00
_cell.angle_gamma   90.00
#
_symmetry.space_group_name_H-M   'P 1'
#
loop_
_entity.id
_entity.type
_entity.pdbx_description
1 polymer ?
#
loop_
_entity_poly.entity_id
_entity_poly.type
_entity_poly.pdbx_seq_one_letter_code
_entity_poly.pdbx_strand_id
1 'polypeptide(L)'
;MDTKLHTYFIGVTWFILSLVSSSINDVISKYVGLRLHSYEITFLRFLFGTITLIPFIWYYGTNTLKTSRPFVHVVRGALLFLGMAGWTYGLSIAPVTTGTVITFTIPIFVLILGVFFLSEHIIWQRWLVTIVAFIGIAVTLDLNAEDFNPEIFVFVLSAVGFAILDIFNKKFVIKESMISMLFYSAMITTILAFPFAMYNWIMPNIEELILLFVLGMSANLILFFILKAFSYADATAVMPYRYLELIIFEWYDYALFGHFAPIIGQKFFPSGDPSTSLLYAFLAFAIGYLMRPIGGIFFGVIGDKFGRRAALSASIICMAFPTAAIGFLPTYDTAGIAATSMMILVRMLQGLSMGGALTGSISFVIEHSQKNQRGFTSSFSMSSICVGILFGSLVSYLTKSFFTPEQFDSWAWRLPFLIGILIFFAGIYIKKNTAETPLFLDSQSHGKIEQNPLKFVFKNHFFDMIISILINGTGSVIFYVESIYLMSYLKIHRGFGENEVSNLVNICYIIMIVVTVFAGWLSDKIGRKRIFVINLLIIILSSTFLLESFEFGDFSSIIVAQVIIAILAAMYIGPEPALQAELYPTNIRNTALSISYNTATSVFGGTAPYIMESLVQNGNMGSGAIYIIVCAILSLIALYFYVDRSENDRKLPFGLSTDEGIAIMCLAESLLRIPDLQTSKEFVSDKLSNKSWESFLFKKSKSFKTVFSSFGIYFSGKFTDIVKLDNVLAKLIDRFGQPVFLKTLRQAIMYLSKSFVFAENIKAALEKKQEFLGYRFAFDLLGESARTKKQSEKYYKDYINAIECISKTFNVKEDVIGDITSRPNLSVKLTALYPRFEYPKLHDIRQELMPKIINLIEKIKEMKLVIEQPILKDFNGIGLVVQAYQTRSYSLIEQIILLAKKTNKKISIRLVKGAYWDSEIKHAQVNGLAYYPVFTKKEYTDANYIACARLILENNDYI
;
A
#
# COMPACT_ATOMS: atom_id res chain seq x y z
N MET A 1 13.46 8.49 4.05
CA MET A 1 12.18 7.74 4.02
C MET A 1 11.07 8.78 3.93
N ASP A 2 10.24 8.74 2.89
CA ASP A 2 9.21 9.75 2.69
C ASP A 2 7.99 9.37 3.54
N THR A 3 7.87 9.98 4.72
CA THR A 3 6.80 9.75 5.71
C THR A 3 5.41 9.76 5.07
N LYS A 4 5.23 10.55 4.01
CA LYS A 4 3.99 10.65 3.23
C LYS A 4 3.51 9.31 2.67
N LEU A 5 4.41 8.46 2.17
CA LEU A 5 4.03 7.20 1.54
C LEU A 5 3.52 6.18 2.56
N HIS A 6 4.12 6.17 3.75
CA HIS A 6 3.70 5.29 4.84
C HIS A 6 2.33 5.70 5.40
N THR A 7 2.12 6.99 5.62
CA THR A 7 0.83 7.56 6.05
C THR A 7 -0.26 7.26 5.03
N TYR A 8 0.04 7.42 3.74
CA TYR A 8 -0.88 7.07 2.66
C TYR A 8 -1.30 5.60 2.68
N PHE A 9 -0.35 4.67 2.83
CA PHE A 9 -0.65 3.23 2.88
C PHE A 9 -1.56 2.86 4.05
N ILE A 10 -1.31 3.42 5.24
CA ILE A 10 -2.19 3.25 6.41
C ILE A 10 -3.61 3.75 6.08
N GLY A 11 -3.71 4.90 5.41
CA GLY A 11 -5.00 5.44 4.95
C GLY A 11 -5.75 4.48 4.04
N VAL A 12 -5.05 3.87 3.07
CA VAL A 12 -5.62 2.86 2.15
C VAL A 12 -6.08 1.61 2.90
N THR A 13 -5.29 1.10 3.87
CA THR A 13 -5.66 -0.08 4.66
C THR A 13 -6.98 0.13 5.40
N TRP A 14 -7.12 1.26 6.10
CA TRP A 14 -8.36 1.58 6.79
C TRP A 14 -9.54 1.71 5.81
N PHE A 15 -9.30 2.28 4.63
CA PHE A 15 -10.34 2.39 3.62
C PHE A 15 -10.81 1.01 3.12
N ILE A 16 -9.90 0.08 2.84
CA ILE A 16 -10.26 -1.28 2.41
C ILE A 16 -11.06 -2.02 3.50
N LEU A 17 -10.69 -1.88 4.77
CA LEU A 17 -11.46 -2.45 5.89
C LEU A 17 -12.89 -1.93 5.93
N SER A 18 -13.11 -0.65 5.58
CA SER A 18 -14.46 -0.09 5.48
C SER A 18 -15.29 -0.73 4.38
N LEU A 19 -14.67 -1.10 3.24
CA LEU A 19 -15.35 -1.72 2.11
C LEU A 19 -15.83 -3.13 2.49
N VAL A 20 -14.95 -3.95 3.06
CA VAL A 20 -15.28 -5.31 3.51
C VAL A 20 -16.43 -5.28 4.53
N SER A 21 -16.36 -4.35 5.49
CA SER A 21 -17.43 -4.19 6.47
C SER A 21 -18.74 -3.67 5.86
N SER A 22 -18.68 -2.90 4.77
CA SER A 22 -19.86 -2.40 4.04
C SER A 22 -20.58 -3.54 3.32
N SER A 23 -19.86 -4.39 2.60
CA SER A 23 -20.48 -5.48 1.83
C SER A 23 -21.26 -6.45 2.73
N ILE A 24 -20.73 -6.75 3.93
CA ILE A 24 -21.43 -7.57 4.94
C ILE A 24 -22.71 -6.86 5.41
N ASN A 25 -22.63 -5.55 5.65
CA ASN A 25 -23.72 -4.73 6.15
C ASN A 25 -24.86 -4.61 5.11
N ASP A 26 -24.52 -4.56 3.81
CA ASP A 26 -25.50 -4.50 2.72
C ASP A 26 -26.30 -5.79 2.58
N VAL A 27 -25.66 -6.96 2.75
CA VAL A 27 -26.33 -8.26 2.73
C VAL A 27 -27.34 -8.38 3.88
N ILE A 28 -26.92 -8.02 5.10
CA ILE A 28 -27.82 -8.07 6.27
C ILE A 28 -28.97 -7.05 6.09
N SER A 29 -28.69 -5.85 5.58
CA SER A 29 -29.71 -4.82 5.33
C SER A 29 -30.74 -5.28 4.30
N LYS A 30 -30.32 -5.96 3.21
CA LYS A 30 -31.22 -6.53 2.20
C LYS A 30 -32.10 -7.62 2.79
N TYR A 31 -31.54 -8.50 3.63
CA TYR A 31 -32.28 -9.58 4.28
C TYR A 31 -33.37 -9.05 5.20
N VAL A 32 -33.03 -8.12 6.09
CA VAL A 32 -34.01 -7.51 7.01
C VAL A 32 -35.04 -6.65 6.23
N GLY A 33 -34.63 -6.05 5.12
CA GLY A 33 -35.46 -5.28 4.19
C GLY A 33 -36.51 -6.07 3.43
N LEU A 34 -36.54 -7.41 3.55
CA LEU A 34 -37.63 -8.23 2.99
C LEU A 34 -38.93 -8.07 3.78
N ARG A 35 -38.85 -7.71 5.07
CA ARG A 35 -40.02 -7.58 5.96
C ARG A 35 -40.14 -6.20 6.57
N LEU A 36 -39.04 -5.63 7.05
CA LEU A 36 -39.05 -4.32 7.71
C LEU A 36 -38.92 -3.20 6.68
N HIS A 37 -39.58 -2.09 6.95
CA HIS A 37 -39.53 -0.93 6.08
C HIS A 37 -38.16 -0.22 6.18
N SER A 38 -37.70 0.38 5.09
CA SER A 38 -36.36 1.00 4.99
C SER A 38 -36.08 2.06 6.07
N TYR A 39 -37.11 2.82 6.45
CA TYR A 39 -37.02 3.81 7.53
C TYR A 39 -36.88 3.18 8.92
N GLU A 40 -37.52 2.03 9.16
CA GLU A 40 -37.39 1.28 10.42
C GLU A 40 -36.00 0.68 10.57
N ILE A 41 -35.49 0.08 9.48
CA ILE A 41 -34.13 -0.46 9.43
C ILE A 41 -33.13 0.66 9.72
N THR A 42 -33.30 1.82 9.06
CA THR A 42 -32.45 2.99 9.28
C THR A 42 -32.53 3.46 10.74
N PHE A 43 -33.73 3.60 11.30
CA PHE A 43 -33.93 4.01 12.69
C PHE A 43 -33.28 3.05 13.69
N LEU A 44 -33.61 1.75 13.63
CA LEU A 44 -33.12 0.76 14.58
C LEU A 44 -31.60 0.53 14.45
N ARG A 45 -31.07 0.53 13.23
CA ARG A 45 -29.62 0.47 12.97
C ARG A 45 -28.87 1.59 13.68
N PHE A 46 -29.32 2.84 13.53
CA PHE A 46 -28.61 3.97 14.13
C PHE A 46 -28.92 4.14 15.62
N LEU A 47 -30.08 3.66 16.09
CA LEU A 47 -30.38 3.57 17.52
C LEU A 47 -29.40 2.62 18.20
N PHE A 48 -29.28 1.38 17.71
CA PHE A 48 -28.30 0.42 18.22
C PHE A 48 -26.87 0.91 18.01
N GLY A 49 -26.56 1.55 16.87
CA GLY A 49 -25.29 2.23 16.66
C GLY A 49 -24.98 3.25 17.77
N THR A 50 -25.95 4.07 18.16
CA THR A 50 -25.78 5.04 19.26
C THR A 50 -25.52 4.33 20.59
N ILE A 51 -26.24 3.24 20.88
CA ILE A 51 -26.10 2.44 22.10
C ILE A 51 -24.70 1.78 22.16
N THR A 52 -24.21 1.22 21.05
CA THR A 52 -22.90 0.55 21.00
C THR A 52 -21.71 1.46 21.29
N LEU A 53 -21.89 2.79 21.20
CA LEU A 53 -20.83 3.76 21.51
C LEU A 53 -20.77 4.12 23.00
N ILE A 54 -21.79 3.81 23.81
CA ILE A 54 -21.85 4.15 25.24
C ILE A 54 -20.66 3.58 26.04
N PRO A 55 -20.25 2.30 25.89
CA PRO A 55 -19.09 1.77 26.60
C PRO A 55 -17.79 2.51 26.27
N PHE A 56 -17.61 2.94 25.01
CA PHE A 56 -16.44 3.69 24.58
C PHE A 56 -16.44 5.12 25.13
N ILE A 57 -17.60 5.78 25.17
CA ILE A 57 -17.76 7.09 25.80
C ILE A 57 -17.45 7.02 27.30
N TRP A 58 -17.86 5.95 27.97
CA TRP A 58 -17.55 5.73 29.37
C TRP A 58 -16.05 5.50 29.59
N TYR A 59 -15.42 4.66 28.77
CA TYR A 59 -13.98 4.33 28.86
C TYR A 59 -13.07 5.54 28.57
N TYR A 60 -13.34 6.31 27.51
CA TYR A 60 -12.53 7.47 27.11
C TYR A 60 -12.96 8.78 27.78
N GLY A 61 -14.07 8.78 28.51
CA GLY A 61 -14.63 9.92 29.23
C GLY A 61 -15.55 10.80 28.39
N THR A 62 -16.54 11.40 29.06
CA THR A 62 -17.60 12.24 28.44
C THR A 62 -17.06 13.52 27.78
N ASN A 63 -15.85 13.95 28.12
CA ASN A 63 -15.17 15.05 27.45
C ASN A 63 -14.96 14.80 25.95
N THR A 64 -14.93 13.53 25.51
CA THR A 64 -14.81 13.17 24.09
C THR A 64 -16.03 13.55 23.24
N LEU A 65 -17.18 13.85 23.88
CA LEU A 65 -18.40 14.34 23.23
C LEU A 65 -18.46 15.86 23.08
N LYS A 66 -17.55 16.61 23.71
CA LYS A 66 -17.54 18.07 23.58
C LYS A 66 -17.24 18.45 22.13
N THR A 67 -18.09 19.30 21.57
CA THR A 67 -17.94 19.83 20.21
C THR A 67 -17.99 21.36 20.24
N SER A 68 -17.16 21.98 19.42
CA SER A 68 -17.20 23.43 19.16
C SER A 68 -18.08 23.76 17.94
N ARG A 69 -18.60 22.75 17.24
CA ARG A 69 -19.27 22.87 15.94
C ARG A 69 -20.54 22.01 15.87
N PRO A 70 -21.56 22.26 16.70
CA PRO A 70 -22.77 21.46 16.74
C PRO A 70 -23.47 21.39 15.37
N PHE A 71 -23.48 22.49 14.62
CA PHE A 71 -24.09 22.55 13.28
C PHE A 71 -23.46 21.55 12.30
N VAL A 72 -22.14 21.30 12.38
CA VAL A 72 -21.46 20.34 11.51
C VAL A 72 -21.96 18.92 11.76
N HIS A 73 -22.19 18.57 13.02
CA HIS A 73 -22.71 17.25 13.38
C HIS A 73 -24.15 17.06 12.94
N VAL A 74 -24.98 18.12 13.03
CA VAL A 74 -26.35 18.11 12.50
C VAL A 74 -26.36 17.87 10.99
N VAL A 75 -25.54 18.60 10.23
CA VAL A 75 -25.44 18.42 8.78
C VAL A 75 -24.94 17.01 8.44
N ARG A 76 -23.92 16.49 9.14
CA ARG A 76 -23.41 15.13 8.91
C ARG A 76 -24.45 14.05 9.20
N GLY A 77 -25.20 14.18 10.30
CA GLY A 77 -26.30 13.27 10.63
C GLY A 77 -27.42 13.33 9.59
N ALA A 78 -27.78 14.52 9.10
CA ALA A 78 -28.78 14.66 8.05
C ALA A 78 -28.33 14.06 6.71
N LEU A 79 -27.08 14.26 6.29
CA LEU A 79 -26.53 13.66 5.08
C LEU A 79 -26.45 12.13 5.19
N LEU A 80 -26.06 11.62 6.37
CA LEU A 80 -26.04 10.19 6.64
C LEU A 80 -27.45 9.59 6.60
N PHE A 81 -28.45 10.29 7.18
CA PHE A 81 -29.85 9.90 7.07
C PHE A 81 -30.31 9.82 5.62
N LEU A 82 -30.13 10.89 4.84
CA LEU A 82 -30.57 10.94 3.44
C LEU A 82 -29.89 9.87 2.58
N GLY A 83 -28.57 9.71 2.73
CA GLY A 83 -27.81 8.68 2.01
C GLY A 83 -28.28 7.27 2.38
N MET A 84 -28.43 7.00 3.68
CA MET A 84 -28.78 5.67 4.17
C MET A 84 -30.24 5.30 3.92
N ALA A 85 -31.19 6.24 4.09
CA ALA A 85 -32.60 6.00 3.81
C ALA A 85 -32.84 5.73 2.33
N GLY A 86 -32.18 6.49 1.45
CA GLY A 86 -32.22 6.21 0.01
C GLY A 86 -31.55 4.88 -0.35
N TRP A 87 -30.49 4.47 0.36
CA TRP A 87 -29.78 3.23 0.11
C TRP A 87 -30.60 2.01 0.53
N THR A 88 -31.15 2.03 1.75
CA THR A 88 -32.02 0.96 2.25
C THR A 88 -33.32 0.84 1.47
N TYR A 89 -33.84 1.95 0.95
CA TYR A 89 -34.98 1.94 0.03
C TYR A 89 -34.60 1.38 -1.34
N GLY A 90 -33.50 1.85 -1.95
CA GLY A 90 -33.02 1.28 -3.20
C GLY A 90 -32.77 -0.22 -3.10
N LEU A 91 -32.20 -0.67 -1.97
CA LEU A 91 -31.98 -2.08 -1.70
C LEU A 91 -33.28 -2.88 -1.55
N SER A 92 -34.43 -2.29 -1.21
CA SER A 92 -35.69 -3.07 -1.16
C SER A 92 -36.22 -3.34 -2.57
N ILE A 93 -36.10 -2.38 -3.48
CA ILE A 93 -36.65 -2.43 -4.85
C ILE A 93 -35.69 -2.98 -5.91
N ALA A 94 -34.38 -3.06 -5.61
CA ALA A 94 -33.37 -3.50 -6.57
C ALA A 94 -32.37 -4.50 -5.96
N PRO A 95 -31.64 -5.26 -6.80
CA PRO A 95 -30.55 -6.13 -6.35
C PRO A 95 -29.43 -5.32 -5.69
N VAL A 96 -28.78 -5.93 -4.68
CA VAL A 96 -27.59 -5.36 -4.02
C VAL A 96 -26.52 -5.01 -5.05
N THR A 97 -26.34 -5.86 -6.07
CA THR A 97 -25.38 -5.66 -7.16
C THR A 97 -25.62 -4.37 -7.94
N THR A 98 -26.87 -4.04 -8.28
CA THR A 98 -27.23 -2.79 -8.95
C THR A 98 -26.93 -1.59 -8.07
N GLY A 99 -27.27 -1.68 -6.77
CA GLY A 99 -26.91 -0.67 -5.78
C GLY A 99 -25.39 -0.47 -5.70
N THR A 100 -24.63 -1.55 -5.56
CA THR A 100 -23.16 -1.54 -5.47
C THR A 100 -22.54 -0.87 -6.71
N VAL A 101 -23.00 -1.24 -7.92
CA VAL A 101 -22.58 -0.64 -9.19
C VAL A 101 -22.85 0.87 -9.22
N ILE A 102 -24.02 1.31 -8.75
CA ILE A 102 -24.34 2.73 -8.69
C ILE A 102 -23.52 3.44 -7.61
N THR A 103 -23.24 2.83 -6.47
CA THR A 103 -22.33 3.43 -5.48
C THR A 103 -20.89 3.53 -5.93
N PHE A 104 -20.49 2.81 -6.99
CA PHE A 104 -19.21 3.08 -7.65
C PHE A 104 -19.17 4.45 -8.36
N THR A 105 -20.28 5.20 -8.41
CA THR A 105 -20.29 6.61 -8.82
C THR A 105 -19.81 7.55 -7.70
N ILE A 106 -19.76 7.11 -6.43
CA ILE A 106 -19.28 7.93 -5.30
C ILE A 106 -17.92 8.58 -5.60
N PRO A 107 -16.90 7.84 -6.11
CA PRO A 107 -15.64 8.43 -6.54
C PRO A 107 -15.77 9.69 -7.43
N ILE A 108 -16.66 9.73 -8.43
CA ILE A 108 -16.75 10.92 -9.32
C ILE A 108 -17.26 12.13 -8.57
N PHE A 109 -18.26 11.94 -7.71
CA PHE A 109 -18.79 13.01 -6.89
C PHE A 109 -17.75 13.48 -5.86
N VAL A 110 -17.01 12.56 -5.22
CA VAL A 110 -15.93 12.92 -4.27
C VAL A 110 -14.80 13.68 -4.97
N LEU A 111 -14.42 13.32 -6.20
CA LEU A 111 -13.40 14.07 -6.95
C LEU A 111 -13.85 15.49 -7.25
N ILE A 112 -15.07 15.66 -7.79
CA ILE A 112 -15.64 16.98 -8.09
C ILE A 112 -15.69 17.83 -6.82
N LEU A 113 -16.30 17.29 -5.76
CA LEU A 113 -16.45 18.01 -4.51
C LEU A 113 -15.10 18.25 -3.80
N GLY A 114 -14.13 17.34 -3.95
CA GLY A 114 -12.79 17.47 -3.39
C GLY A 114 -12.03 18.69 -3.92
N VAL A 115 -12.18 19.01 -5.20
CA VAL A 115 -11.61 20.24 -5.79
C VAL A 115 -12.22 21.48 -5.17
N PHE A 116 -13.56 21.54 -5.08
CA PHE A 116 -14.25 22.76 -4.63
C PHE A 116 -14.22 22.97 -3.12
N PHE A 117 -14.36 21.91 -2.32
CA PHE A 117 -14.58 22.02 -0.86
C PHE A 117 -13.37 21.74 0.00
N LEU A 118 -12.40 20.96 -0.52
CA LEU A 118 -11.15 20.61 0.16
C LEU A 118 -9.92 21.26 -0.48
N SER A 119 -10.07 21.85 -1.68
CA SER A 119 -8.95 22.38 -2.46
C SER A 119 -7.86 21.34 -2.71
N GLU A 120 -8.23 20.06 -2.84
CA GLU A 120 -7.29 18.99 -3.15
C GLU A 120 -6.81 19.12 -4.61
N HIS A 121 -5.50 19.08 -4.83
CA HIS A 121 -4.94 19.05 -6.18
C HIS A 121 -5.02 17.64 -6.75
N ILE A 122 -5.97 17.44 -7.66
CA ILE A 122 -6.22 16.17 -8.32
C ILE A 122 -5.42 16.11 -9.61
N ILE A 123 -4.46 15.18 -9.68
CA ILE A 123 -3.71 14.90 -10.90
C ILE A 123 -4.65 14.40 -12.01
N TRP A 124 -4.38 14.77 -13.27
CA TRP A 124 -5.28 14.47 -14.40
C TRP A 124 -5.56 12.98 -14.59
N GLN A 125 -4.63 12.11 -14.17
CA GLN A 125 -4.80 10.66 -14.20
C GLN A 125 -5.97 10.20 -13.33
N ARG A 126 -6.20 10.84 -12.17
CA ARG A 126 -7.33 10.52 -11.28
C ARG A 126 -8.66 10.93 -11.93
N TRP A 127 -8.72 12.11 -12.55
CA TRP A 127 -9.89 12.54 -13.32
C TRP A 127 -10.22 11.55 -14.45
N LEU A 128 -9.21 11.14 -15.21
CA LEU A 128 -9.39 10.18 -16.30
C LEU A 128 -9.92 8.83 -15.78
N VAL A 129 -9.30 8.28 -14.74
CA VAL A 129 -9.70 7.00 -14.11
C VAL A 129 -11.16 7.04 -13.68
N THR A 130 -11.56 8.10 -12.99
CA THR A 130 -12.90 8.23 -12.42
C THR A 130 -13.97 8.54 -13.46
N ILE A 131 -13.70 9.36 -14.48
CA ILE A 131 -14.63 9.60 -15.60
C ILE A 131 -14.86 8.31 -16.39
N VAL A 132 -13.80 7.56 -16.65
CA VAL A 132 -13.90 6.27 -17.35
C VAL A 132 -14.69 5.24 -16.51
N ALA A 133 -14.47 5.20 -15.21
CA ALA A 133 -15.23 4.36 -14.29
C ALA A 133 -16.73 4.69 -14.33
N PHE A 134 -17.05 5.99 -14.28
CA PHE A 134 -18.41 6.50 -14.32
C PHE A 134 -19.12 6.17 -15.63
N ILE A 135 -18.44 6.29 -16.78
CA ILE A 135 -18.96 5.85 -18.08
C ILE A 135 -19.24 4.34 -18.06
N GLY A 136 -18.32 3.54 -17.47
CA GLY A 136 -18.53 2.10 -17.31
C GLY A 136 -19.79 1.77 -16.52
N ILE A 137 -20.07 2.52 -15.44
CA ILE A 137 -21.29 2.34 -14.64
C ILE A 137 -22.55 2.66 -15.47
N ALA A 138 -22.53 3.75 -16.23
CA ALA A 138 -23.65 4.13 -17.11
C ALA A 138 -23.94 3.07 -18.18
N VAL A 139 -22.90 2.40 -18.70
CA VAL A 139 -23.03 1.30 -19.66
C VAL A 139 -23.57 0.03 -18.99
N THR A 140 -23.10 -0.32 -17.79
CA THR A 140 -23.55 -1.50 -17.04
C THR A 140 -25.02 -1.41 -16.62
N LEU A 141 -25.53 -0.20 -16.40
CA LEU A 141 -26.93 0.03 -16.01
C LEU A 141 -27.93 -0.07 -17.15
N ASP A 142 -27.47 -0.21 -18.40
CA ASP A 142 -28.27 -0.28 -19.63
C ASP A 142 -29.54 0.59 -19.59
N LEU A 143 -29.33 1.90 -19.56
CA LEU A 143 -30.39 2.91 -19.39
C LEU A 143 -31.45 2.91 -20.51
N ASN A 144 -31.24 2.14 -21.58
CA ASN A 144 -32.11 2.06 -22.75
C ASN A 144 -32.87 0.71 -22.85
N ALA A 145 -32.72 -0.18 -21.87
CA ALA A 145 -33.48 -1.43 -21.83
C ALA A 145 -34.99 -1.15 -21.66
N GLU A 146 -35.84 -1.90 -22.35
CA GLU A 146 -37.30 -1.72 -22.31
C GLU A 146 -37.89 -1.92 -20.89
N ASP A 147 -37.18 -2.67 -20.02
CA ASP A 147 -37.57 -2.96 -18.62
C ASP A 147 -36.86 -2.06 -17.57
N PHE A 148 -36.26 -0.94 -17.97
CA PHE A 148 -35.51 -0.07 -17.04
C PHE A 148 -36.43 0.57 -15.97
N ASN A 149 -36.22 0.23 -14.69
CA ASN A 149 -36.93 0.86 -13.57
C ASN A 149 -36.24 2.18 -13.15
N PRO A 150 -36.85 3.36 -13.38
CA PRO A 150 -36.26 4.65 -13.03
C PRO A 150 -36.14 4.88 -11.52
N GLU A 151 -36.83 4.12 -10.67
CA GLU A 151 -36.72 4.24 -9.21
C GLU A 151 -35.31 3.92 -8.70
N ILE A 152 -34.52 3.17 -9.48
CA ILE A 152 -33.12 2.82 -9.19
C ILE A 152 -32.22 4.07 -9.07
N PHE A 153 -32.62 5.22 -9.64
CA PHE A 153 -31.90 6.49 -9.47
C PHE A 153 -31.83 6.98 -8.01
N VAL A 154 -32.62 6.42 -7.10
CA VAL A 154 -32.48 6.66 -5.66
C VAL A 154 -31.07 6.30 -5.15
N PHE A 155 -30.41 5.29 -5.73
CA PHE A 155 -29.03 4.95 -5.39
C PHE A 155 -28.03 6.02 -5.81
N VAL A 156 -28.30 6.75 -6.91
CA VAL A 156 -27.45 7.88 -7.34
C VAL A 156 -27.58 9.02 -6.33
N LEU A 157 -28.81 9.31 -5.88
CA LEU A 157 -29.05 10.29 -4.83
C LEU A 157 -28.33 9.91 -3.53
N SER A 158 -28.37 8.63 -3.15
CA SER A 158 -27.61 8.10 -2.02
C SER A 158 -26.09 8.23 -2.23
N ALA A 159 -25.59 7.92 -3.42
CA ALA A 159 -24.17 8.06 -3.76
C ALA A 159 -23.70 9.52 -3.65
N VAL A 160 -24.50 10.48 -4.12
CA VAL A 160 -24.22 11.91 -3.94
C VAL A 160 -24.23 12.29 -2.46
N GLY A 161 -25.22 11.82 -1.69
CA GLY A 161 -25.30 12.04 -0.25
C GLY A 161 -24.06 11.52 0.50
N PHE A 162 -23.63 10.30 0.20
CA PHE A 162 -22.42 9.70 0.76
C PHE A 162 -21.15 10.43 0.33
N ALA A 163 -21.06 10.88 -0.92
CA ALA A 163 -19.91 11.65 -1.39
C ALA A 163 -19.78 13.00 -0.68
N ILE A 164 -20.90 13.72 -0.47
CA ILE A 164 -20.91 14.96 0.30
C ILE A 164 -20.51 14.66 1.76
N LEU A 165 -21.06 13.60 2.35
CA LEU A 165 -20.71 13.17 3.70
C LEU A 165 -19.22 12.85 3.83
N ASP A 166 -18.62 12.17 2.86
CA ASP A 166 -17.19 11.83 2.84
C ASP A 166 -16.30 13.08 2.80
N ILE A 167 -16.70 14.09 2.04
CA ILE A 167 -16.01 15.39 2.00
C ILE A 167 -16.11 16.12 3.35
N PHE A 168 -17.28 16.11 3.98
CA PHE A 168 -17.44 16.64 5.34
C PHE A 168 -16.60 15.86 6.36
N ASN A 169 -16.62 14.53 6.29
CA ASN A 169 -15.82 13.66 7.15
C ASN A 169 -14.34 14.03 7.02
N LYS A 170 -13.80 14.08 5.80
CA LYS A 170 -12.42 14.48 5.55
C LYS A 170 -12.08 15.87 6.07
N LYS A 171 -12.96 16.86 5.87
CA LYS A 171 -12.74 18.25 6.30
C LYS A 171 -12.65 18.42 7.82
N PHE A 172 -13.34 17.58 8.58
CA PHE A 172 -13.52 17.74 10.02
C PHE A 172 -12.90 16.64 10.88
N VAL A 173 -12.43 15.51 10.31
CA VAL A 173 -11.87 14.38 11.09
C VAL A 173 -10.64 14.74 11.94
N ILE A 174 -9.90 15.79 11.55
CA ILE A 174 -8.74 16.29 12.32
C ILE A 174 -9.17 17.38 13.33
N LYS A 175 -10.38 17.94 13.19
CA LYS A 175 -10.87 19.11 13.94
C LYS A 175 -11.86 18.77 15.06
N GLU A 176 -12.40 17.55 15.07
CA GLU A 176 -13.36 17.04 16.05
C GLU A 176 -12.92 15.65 16.52
N SER A 177 -13.40 15.21 17.68
CA SER A 177 -13.17 13.85 18.18
C SER A 177 -13.86 12.83 17.27
N MET A 178 -13.19 11.71 16.95
CA MET A 178 -13.83 10.61 16.21
C MET A 178 -15.06 10.06 16.95
N ILE A 179 -15.00 9.98 18.30
CA ILE A 179 -16.14 9.50 19.10
C ILE A 179 -17.33 10.46 18.99
N SER A 180 -17.11 11.78 19.06
CA SER A 180 -18.20 12.75 18.86
C SER A 180 -18.74 12.68 17.44
N MET A 181 -17.86 12.52 16.45
CA MET A 181 -18.25 12.38 15.05
C MET A 181 -19.09 11.14 14.77
N LEU A 182 -18.80 10.00 15.40
CA LEU A 182 -19.59 8.77 15.30
C LEU A 182 -20.92 8.92 16.06
N PHE A 183 -20.85 9.36 17.32
CA PHE A 183 -22.00 9.45 18.21
C PHE A 183 -23.07 10.40 17.69
N TYR A 184 -22.72 11.65 17.36
CA TYR A 184 -23.72 12.60 16.91
C TYR A 184 -24.29 12.25 15.53
N SER A 185 -23.50 11.62 14.65
CA SER A 185 -24.03 11.16 13.36
C SER A 185 -25.07 10.06 13.54
N ALA A 186 -24.79 9.07 14.40
CA ALA A 186 -25.74 8.02 14.72
C ALA A 186 -26.98 8.58 15.44
N MET A 187 -26.80 9.39 16.48
CA MET A 187 -27.90 9.96 17.27
C MET A 187 -28.83 10.82 16.42
N ILE A 188 -28.28 11.72 15.61
CA ILE A 188 -29.08 12.63 14.78
C ILE A 188 -29.79 11.85 13.66
N THR A 189 -29.13 10.85 13.08
CA THR A 189 -29.78 9.97 12.08
C THR A 189 -30.94 9.21 12.70
N THR A 190 -30.79 8.71 13.93
CA THR A 190 -31.87 8.07 14.70
C THR A 190 -33.05 9.02 14.90
N ILE A 191 -32.80 10.25 15.34
CA ILE A 191 -33.84 11.26 15.57
C ILE A 191 -34.58 11.59 14.26
N LEU A 192 -33.86 11.75 13.15
CA LEU A 192 -34.46 12.06 11.85
C LEU A 192 -35.24 10.88 11.27
N ALA A 193 -34.79 9.64 11.48
CA ALA A 193 -35.47 8.45 11.00
C ALA A 193 -36.73 8.11 11.81
N PHE A 194 -36.80 8.51 13.08
CA PHE A 194 -37.86 8.11 14.01
C PHE A 194 -39.29 8.41 13.54
N PRO A 195 -39.65 9.63 13.08
CA PRO A 195 -41.02 9.92 12.64
C PRO A 195 -41.46 9.03 11.47
N PHE A 196 -40.54 8.73 10.54
CA PHE A 196 -40.82 7.89 9.37
C PHE A 196 -40.89 6.41 9.70
N ALA A 197 -40.08 5.95 10.66
CA ALA A 197 -40.15 4.59 11.19
C ALA A 197 -41.47 4.34 11.92
N MET A 198 -41.90 5.27 12.79
CA MET A 198 -43.16 5.14 13.54
C MET A 198 -44.38 5.06 12.63
N TYR A 199 -44.36 5.75 11.48
CA TYR A 199 -45.45 5.68 10.51
C TYR A 199 -45.56 4.31 9.82
N ASN A 200 -44.44 3.62 9.65
CA ASN A 200 -44.37 2.33 8.92
C ASN A 200 -44.04 1.16 9.86
N TRP A 201 -44.41 1.25 11.13
CA TRP A 201 -43.87 0.36 12.16
C TRP A 201 -44.40 -1.08 12.06
N ILE A 202 -43.48 -2.03 11.92
CA ILE A 202 -43.65 -3.47 11.94
C ILE A 202 -42.77 -4.02 13.06
N MET A 203 -43.37 -4.71 14.03
CA MET A 203 -42.64 -5.23 15.19
C MET A 203 -41.53 -6.22 14.74
N PRO A 204 -40.25 -5.93 14.98
CA PRO A 204 -39.15 -6.84 14.63
C PRO A 204 -39.13 -8.09 15.52
N ASN A 205 -38.77 -9.22 14.95
CA ASN A 205 -38.57 -10.46 15.71
C ASN A 205 -37.21 -10.44 16.42
N ILE A 206 -36.98 -11.37 17.35
CA ILE A 206 -35.72 -11.45 18.12
C ILE A 206 -34.50 -11.59 17.20
N GLU A 207 -34.59 -12.42 16.16
CA GLU A 207 -33.52 -12.60 15.18
C GLU A 207 -33.21 -11.30 14.43
N GLU A 208 -34.24 -10.57 13.99
CA GLU A 208 -34.06 -9.29 13.31
C GLU A 208 -33.52 -8.21 14.24
N LEU A 209 -33.91 -8.19 15.53
CA LEU A 209 -33.33 -7.31 16.53
C LEU A 209 -31.83 -7.55 16.70
N ILE A 210 -31.41 -8.82 16.73
CA ILE A 210 -29.99 -9.20 16.78
C ILE A 210 -29.28 -8.72 15.50
N LEU A 211 -29.85 -8.97 14.33
CA LEU A 211 -29.29 -8.52 13.04
C LEU A 211 -29.20 -6.99 12.95
N LEU A 212 -30.20 -6.25 13.43
CA LEU A 212 -30.22 -4.79 13.49
C LEU A 212 -29.19 -4.25 14.49
N PHE A 213 -28.95 -4.95 15.60
CA PHE A 213 -27.87 -4.62 16.53
C PHE A 213 -26.49 -4.81 15.89
N VAL A 214 -26.28 -5.92 15.19
CA VAL A 214 -25.05 -6.19 14.42
C VAL A 214 -24.88 -5.16 13.30
N LEU A 215 -25.96 -4.77 12.61
CA LEU A 215 -25.96 -3.69 11.62
C LEU A 215 -25.54 -2.36 12.24
N GLY A 216 -26.04 -2.02 13.43
CA GLY A 216 -25.66 -0.79 14.14
C GLY A 216 -24.20 -0.77 14.57
N MET A 217 -23.69 -1.88 15.12
CA MET A 217 -22.28 -2.03 15.48
C MET A 217 -21.36 -1.92 14.27
N SER A 218 -21.67 -2.67 13.21
CA SER A 218 -20.87 -2.66 11.96
C SER A 218 -20.96 -1.32 11.23
N ALA A 219 -22.09 -0.61 11.29
CA ALA A 219 -22.21 0.74 10.73
C ALA A 219 -21.22 1.73 11.38
N ASN A 220 -21.04 1.65 12.71
CA ASN A 220 -20.03 2.44 13.40
C ASN A 220 -18.61 2.04 13.01
N LEU A 221 -18.35 0.74 12.81
CA LEU A 221 -17.04 0.26 12.33
C LEU A 221 -16.72 0.78 10.93
N ILE A 222 -17.68 0.74 10.00
CA ILE A 222 -17.52 1.30 8.65
C ILE A 222 -17.14 2.77 8.75
N LEU A 223 -17.91 3.57 9.50
CA LEU A 223 -17.68 5.00 9.61
C LEU A 223 -16.36 5.29 10.35
N PHE A 224 -15.99 4.50 11.35
CA PHE A 224 -14.71 4.60 12.04
C PHE A 224 -13.53 4.34 11.09
N PHE A 225 -13.60 3.28 10.28
CA PHE A 225 -12.56 2.95 9.30
C PHE A 225 -12.43 4.03 8.22
N ILE A 226 -13.55 4.58 7.72
CA ILE A 226 -13.53 5.71 6.78
C ILE A 226 -12.88 6.95 7.41
N LEU A 227 -13.27 7.31 8.64
CA LEU A 227 -12.68 8.45 9.35
C LEU A 227 -11.18 8.25 9.58
N LYS A 228 -10.76 7.04 9.98
CA LYS A 228 -9.35 6.70 10.09
C LYS A 228 -8.62 6.85 8.75
N ALA A 229 -9.18 6.32 7.66
CA ALA A 229 -8.61 6.48 6.32
C ALA A 229 -8.38 7.96 5.96
N PHE A 230 -9.39 8.80 6.15
CA PHE A 230 -9.32 10.24 5.83
C PHE A 230 -8.41 11.04 6.76
N SER A 231 -8.14 10.55 7.97
CA SER A 231 -7.13 11.16 8.85
C SER A 231 -5.70 10.96 8.34
N TYR A 232 -5.47 9.96 7.49
CA TYR A 232 -4.13 9.58 7.00
C TYR A 232 -3.90 9.86 5.50
N ALA A 233 -4.96 9.88 4.68
CA ALA A 233 -4.87 10.09 3.24
C ALA A 233 -5.95 11.06 2.73
N ASP A 234 -5.68 11.73 1.62
CA ASP A 234 -6.65 12.57 0.92
C ASP A 234 -7.87 11.75 0.49
N ALA A 235 -9.07 12.33 0.57
CA ALA A 235 -10.29 11.59 0.28
C ALA A 235 -10.28 11.11 -1.16
N THR A 236 -9.88 11.98 -2.09
CA THR A 236 -9.79 11.66 -3.52
C THR A 236 -8.72 10.59 -3.84
N ALA A 237 -7.75 10.37 -2.95
CA ALA A 237 -6.65 9.45 -3.20
C ALA A 237 -7.01 8.00 -2.83
N VAL A 238 -7.90 7.78 -1.85
CA VAL A 238 -8.33 6.43 -1.44
C VAL A 238 -9.53 5.90 -2.26
N MET A 239 -10.30 6.78 -2.91
CA MET A 239 -11.49 6.41 -3.69
C MET A 239 -11.26 5.30 -4.75
N PRO A 240 -10.13 5.26 -5.50
CA PRO A 240 -9.91 4.18 -6.48
C PRO A 240 -9.77 2.78 -5.86
N TYR A 241 -9.51 2.65 -4.56
CA TYR A 241 -9.48 1.34 -3.91
C TYR A 241 -10.87 0.78 -3.62
N ARG A 242 -11.94 1.60 -3.77
CA ARG A 242 -13.33 1.12 -3.71
C ARG A 242 -13.60 0.00 -4.73
N TYR A 243 -12.86 -0.01 -5.84
CA TYR A 243 -12.95 -1.04 -6.86
C TYR A 243 -12.24 -2.36 -6.51
N LEU A 244 -11.57 -2.48 -5.35
CA LEU A 244 -10.96 -3.75 -4.91
C LEU A 244 -11.98 -4.81 -4.48
N GLU A 245 -13.27 -4.46 -4.31
CA GLU A 245 -14.35 -5.45 -4.17
C GLU A 245 -14.37 -6.50 -5.30
N LEU A 246 -13.73 -6.19 -6.45
CA LEU A 246 -13.72 -7.02 -7.65
C LEU A 246 -12.83 -8.29 -7.58
N ILE A 247 -11.83 -8.37 -6.69
CA ILE A 247 -10.91 -9.54 -6.57
C ILE A 247 -11.59 -10.73 -5.86
N ILE A 248 -12.56 -10.45 -4.98
CA ILE A 248 -13.34 -11.46 -4.25
C ILE A 248 -14.10 -12.38 -5.22
N PHE A 249 -14.42 -11.89 -6.42
CA PHE A 249 -15.17 -12.64 -7.43
C PHE A 249 -14.34 -13.70 -8.20
N GLU A 250 -13.01 -13.74 -8.11
CA GLU A 250 -12.21 -14.76 -8.82
C GLU A 250 -12.37 -16.17 -8.21
N TRP A 251 -12.37 -16.26 -6.88
CA TRP A 251 -12.49 -17.55 -6.18
C TRP A 251 -13.94 -17.97 -5.90
N TYR A 252 -14.88 -17.06 -6.20
CA TYR A 252 -16.31 -17.35 -6.29
C TYR A 252 -16.61 -18.45 -7.32
N ASP A 253 -16.08 -18.33 -8.55
CA ASP A 253 -16.34 -19.30 -9.64
C ASP A 253 -15.84 -20.71 -9.31
N TYR A 254 -14.73 -20.78 -8.58
CA TYR A 254 -14.10 -22.03 -8.16
C TYR A 254 -14.98 -22.79 -7.17
N ALA A 255 -15.46 -22.12 -6.12
CA ALA A 255 -16.35 -22.73 -5.14
C ALA A 255 -17.72 -23.05 -5.76
N LEU A 256 -18.23 -22.16 -6.62
CA LEU A 256 -19.52 -22.35 -7.27
C LEU A 256 -19.58 -23.63 -8.12
N PHE A 257 -18.53 -23.92 -8.88
CA PHE A 257 -18.45 -25.17 -9.62
C PHE A 257 -18.42 -26.39 -8.71
N GLY A 258 -17.65 -26.36 -7.63
CA GLY A 258 -17.59 -27.47 -6.66
C GLY A 258 -18.97 -27.77 -6.05
N HIS A 259 -19.70 -26.74 -5.64
CA HIS A 259 -21.05 -26.89 -5.08
C HIS A 259 -22.09 -27.38 -6.09
N PHE A 260 -21.93 -27.04 -7.38
CA PHE A 260 -22.83 -27.46 -8.46
C PHE A 260 -22.30 -28.62 -9.30
N ALA A 261 -21.20 -29.27 -8.89
CA ALA A 261 -20.64 -30.42 -9.58
C ALA A 261 -21.64 -31.58 -9.77
N PRO A 262 -22.54 -31.91 -8.81
CA PRO A 262 -23.54 -32.96 -9.02
C PRO A 262 -24.50 -32.68 -10.18
N ILE A 263 -25.07 -31.46 -10.24
CA ILE A 263 -26.00 -31.08 -11.30
C ILE A 263 -25.28 -30.92 -12.64
N ILE A 264 -24.05 -30.39 -12.64
CA ILE A 264 -23.23 -30.31 -13.86
C ILE A 264 -22.90 -31.70 -14.40
N GLY A 265 -22.54 -32.64 -13.52
CA GLY A 265 -22.30 -34.04 -13.88
C GLY A 265 -23.51 -34.65 -14.58
N GLN A 266 -24.69 -34.50 -14.00
CA GLN A 266 -25.94 -35.00 -14.59
C GLN A 266 -26.27 -34.34 -15.93
N LYS A 267 -26.14 -33.01 -16.05
CA LYS A 267 -26.58 -32.26 -17.23
C LYS A 267 -25.57 -32.26 -18.39
N PHE A 268 -24.28 -32.50 -18.16
CA PHE A 268 -23.23 -32.45 -19.19
C PHE A 268 -22.44 -33.75 -19.38
N PHE A 269 -22.48 -34.66 -18.41
CA PHE A 269 -21.74 -35.93 -18.42
C PHE A 269 -22.64 -37.11 -17.98
N PRO A 270 -23.82 -37.30 -18.61
CA PRO A 270 -24.73 -38.35 -18.19
C PRO A 270 -24.09 -39.72 -18.36
N SER A 271 -24.06 -40.46 -17.27
CA SER A 271 -23.78 -41.89 -17.23
C SER A 271 -24.85 -42.50 -16.33
N GLY A 272 -25.32 -43.72 -16.64
CA GLY A 272 -26.48 -44.32 -15.95
C GLY A 272 -26.35 -44.47 -14.43
N ASP A 273 -25.19 -44.14 -13.86
CA ASP A 273 -24.90 -44.05 -12.43
C ASP A 273 -24.51 -42.59 -12.05
N PRO A 274 -25.16 -41.97 -11.04
CA PRO A 274 -24.82 -40.63 -10.55
C PRO A 274 -23.37 -40.47 -10.07
N SER A 275 -22.78 -41.53 -9.52
CA SER A 275 -21.39 -41.50 -9.01
C SER A 275 -20.39 -41.34 -10.15
N THR A 276 -20.61 -42.07 -11.25
CA THR A 276 -19.83 -41.96 -12.48
C THR A 276 -19.99 -40.58 -13.15
N SER A 277 -21.20 -40.02 -13.13
CA SER A 277 -21.46 -38.67 -13.67
C SER A 277 -20.73 -37.57 -12.88
N LEU A 278 -20.68 -37.73 -11.55
CA LEU A 278 -19.91 -36.85 -10.66
C LEU A 278 -18.39 -36.99 -10.88
N LEU A 279 -17.89 -38.21 -11.07
CA LEU A 279 -16.48 -38.46 -11.41
C LEU A 279 -16.08 -37.75 -12.71
N TYR A 280 -16.93 -37.75 -13.73
CA TYR A 280 -16.67 -37.02 -14.97
C TYR A 280 -16.70 -35.49 -14.78
N ALA A 281 -17.57 -34.96 -13.93
CA ALA A 281 -17.55 -33.54 -13.57
C ALA A 281 -16.24 -33.14 -12.87
N PHE A 282 -15.74 -33.99 -11.97
CA PHE A 282 -14.43 -33.80 -11.34
C PHE A 282 -13.27 -33.97 -12.32
N LEU A 283 -13.39 -34.86 -13.31
CA LEU A 283 -12.38 -34.99 -14.37
C LEU A 283 -12.32 -33.72 -15.23
N ALA A 284 -13.46 -33.14 -15.60
CA ALA A 284 -13.51 -31.87 -16.33
C ALA A 284 -12.89 -30.71 -15.52
N PHE A 285 -13.07 -30.73 -14.20
CA PHE A 285 -12.41 -29.81 -13.28
C PHE A 285 -10.89 -30.01 -13.24
N ALA A 286 -10.42 -31.25 -13.14
CA ALA A 286 -9.01 -31.60 -13.14
C ALA A 286 -8.33 -31.20 -14.47
N ILE A 287 -9.00 -31.38 -15.62
CA ILE A 287 -8.51 -30.92 -16.92
C ILE A 287 -8.32 -29.40 -16.95
N GLY A 288 -9.25 -28.65 -16.36
CA GLY A 288 -9.08 -27.20 -16.16
C GLY A 288 -7.82 -26.90 -15.34
N TYR A 289 -7.59 -27.63 -14.25
CA TYR A 289 -6.38 -27.46 -13.43
C TYR A 289 -5.08 -27.73 -14.21
N LEU A 290 -5.05 -28.76 -15.05
CA LEU A 290 -3.89 -29.07 -15.89
C LEU A 290 -3.56 -27.98 -16.92
N MET A 291 -4.49 -27.06 -17.22
CA MET A 291 -4.22 -25.91 -18.08
C MET A 291 -3.52 -24.76 -17.37
N ARG A 292 -3.48 -24.74 -16.03
CA ARG A 292 -2.85 -23.65 -15.25
C ARG A 292 -1.37 -23.45 -15.54
N PRO A 293 -0.52 -24.48 -15.74
CA PRO A 293 0.89 -24.27 -16.07
C PRO A 293 1.05 -23.61 -17.45
N ILE A 294 0.20 -23.97 -18.41
CA ILE A 294 0.18 -23.35 -19.76
C ILE A 294 -0.22 -21.88 -19.64
N GLY A 295 -1.25 -21.59 -18.84
CA GLY A 295 -1.64 -20.24 -18.47
C GLY A 295 -0.54 -19.44 -17.77
N GLY A 296 0.15 -20.07 -16.83
CA GLY A 296 1.26 -19.48 -16.09
C GLY A 296 2.46 -19.14 -16.97
N ILE A 297 2.76 -19.97 -17.98
CA ILE A 297 3.74 -19.65 -19.01
C ILE A 297 3.27 -18.41 -19.80
N PHE A 298 2.03 -18.42 -20.30
CA PHE A 298 1.50 -17.37 -21.16
C PHE A 298 1.43 -16.01 -20.45
N PHE A 299 0.73 -15.94 -19.32
CA PHE A 299 0.57 -14.69 -18.55
C PHE A 299 1.84 -14.31 -17.78
N GLY A 300 2.67 -15.27 -17.39
CA GLY A 300 3.99 -15.04 -16.80
C GLY A 300 4.89 -14.23 -17.72
N VAL A 301 5.04 -14.70 -18.97
CA VAL A 301 5.81 -14.02 -20.02
C VAL A 301 5.24 -12.65 -20.33
N ILE A 302 3.91 -12.52 -20.41
CA ILE A 302 3.26 -11.21 -20.59
C ILE A 302 3.64 -10.28 -19.46
N GLY A 303 3.68 -10.76 -18.22
CA GLY A 303 3.98 -9.93 -17.06
C GLY A 303 5.40 -9.42 -17.04
N ASP A 304 6.38 -10.25 -17.40
CA ASP A 304 7.80 -9.84 -17.45
C ASP A 304 8.14 -8.98 -18.67
N LYS A 305 7.41 -9.13 -19.79
CA LYS A 305 7.66 -8.37 -21.02
C LYS A 305 6.87 -7.09 -21.14
N PHE A 306 5.59 -7.11 -20.74
CA PHE A 306 4.63 -6.03 -20.94
C PHE A 306 4.10 -5.41 -19.63
N GLY A 307 4.51 -5.93 -18.46
CA GLY A 307 4.19 -5.38 -17.14
C GLY A 307 3.20 -6.22 -16.32
N ARG A 308 3.29 -6.12 -15.00
CA ARG A 308 2.50 -6.93 -14.04
C ARG A 308 1.02 -6.66 -14.19
N ARG A 309 0.65 -5.40 -14.43
CA ARG A 309 -0.74 -5.01 -14.68
C ARG A 309 -1.31 -5.66 -15.94
N ALA A 310 -0.52 -5.74 -17.01
CA ALA A 310 -0.96 -6.29 -18.29
C ALA A 310 -1.29 -7.78 -18.16
N ALA A 311 -0.43 -8.53 -17.45
CA ALA A 311 -0.68 -9.94 -17.15
C ALA A 311 -1.93 -10.15 -16.30
N LEU A 312 -2.03 -9.47 -15.15
CA LEU A 312 -3.16 -9.60 -14.22
C LEU A 312 -4.50 -9.27 -14.90
N SER A 313 -4.52 -8.23 -15.73
CA SER A 313 -5.77 -7.83 -16.39
C SER A 313 -6.14 -8.77 -17.53
N ALA A 314 -5.16 -9.25 -18.29
CA ALA A 314 -5.41 -10.20 -19.38
C ALA A 314 -5.94 -11.53 -18.85
N SER A 315 -5.43 -12.00 -17.70
CA SER A 315 -5.97 -13.19 -17.05
C SER A 315 -7.40 -12.96 -16.56
N ILE A 316 -7.70 -11.90 -15.80
CA ILE A 316 -9.07 -11.68 -15.29
C ILE A 316 -10.11 -11.62 -16.43
N ILE A 317 -9.79 -10.95 -17.53
CA ILE A 317 -10.64 -10.90 -18.73
C ILE A 317 -10.85 -12.29 -19.33
N CYS A 318 -9.77 -13.09 -19.42
CA CYS A 318 -9.81 -14.46 -19.91
C CYS A 318 -10.60 -15.41 -18.99
N MET A 319 -10.81 -15.06 -17.70
CA MET A 319 -11.56 -15.89 -16.75
C MET A 319 -13.07 -15.69 -16.88
N ALA A 320 -13.50 -14.43 -16.96
CA ALA A 320 -14.90 -14.07 -16.81
C ALA A 320 -15.78 -14.53 -17.98
N PHE A 321 -15.24 -14.51 -19.20
CA PHE A 321 -15.95 -15.00 -20.38
C PHE A 321 -16.32 -16.49 -20.28
N PRO A 322 -15.38 -17.42 -20.04
CA PRO A 322 -15.73 -18.82 -19.93
C PRO A 322 -16.62 -19.12 -18.70
N THR A 323 -16.52 -18.40 -17.58
CA THR A 323 -17.49 -18.57 -16.47
C THR A 323 -18.91 -18.25 -16.90
N ALA A 324 -19.15 -17.10 -17.51
CA ALA A 324 -20.48 -16.72 -17.99
C ALA A 324 -20.98 -17.70 -19.07
N ALA A 325 -20.08 -18.19 -19.93
CA ALA A 325 -20.41 -19.15 -20.99
C ALA A 325 -21.07 -20.43 -20.44
N ILE A 326 -20.70 -20.90 -19.24
CA ILE A 326 -21.31 -22.09 -18.60
C ILE A 326 -22.81 -21.92 -18.42
N GLY A 327 -23.26 -20.73 -18.00
CA GLY A 327 -24.68 -20.43 -17.82
C GLY A 327 -25.47 -20.52 -19.13
N PHE A 328 -24.82 -20.32 -20.28
CA PHE A 328 -25.43 -20.36 -21.61
C PHE A 328 -25.27 -21.70 -22.34
N LEU A 329 -24.46 -22.63 -21.84
CA LEU A 329 -24.21 -23.89 -22.56
C LEU A 329 -25.50 -24.74 -22.67
N PRO A 330 -25.75 -25.38 -23.83
CA PRO A 330 -26.80 -26.39 -23.98
C PRO A 330 -26.45 -27.64 -23.15
N THR A 331 -27.46 -28.33 -22.60
CA THR A 331 -27.26 -29.58 -21.85
C THR A 331 -27.08 -30.77 -22.79
N TYR A 332 -26.60 -31.90 -22.26
CA TYR A 332 -26.41 -33.13 -23.02
C TYR A 332 -27.69 -33.60 -23.71
N ASP A 333 -28.85 -33.44 -23.07
CA ASP A 333 -30.15 -33.79 -23.67
C ASP A 333 -30.43 -33.01 -24.98
N THR A 334 -29.89 -31.80 -25.09
CA THR A 334 -30.11 -30.92 -26.26
C THR A 334 -29.00 -31.00 -27.32
N ALA A 335 -27.75 -31.17 -26.91
CA ALA A 335 -26.59 -31.08 -27.81
C ALA A 335 -25.64 -32.30 -27.74
N GLY A 336 -25.99 -33.34 -26.99
CA GLY A 336 -25.22 -34.59 -26.86
C GLY A 336 -23.76 -34.34 -26.48
N ILE A 337 -22.85 -35.06 -27.14
CA ILE A 337 -21.40 -34.98 -26.91
C ILE A 337 -20.86 -33.55 -27.09
N ALA A 338 -21.48 -32.73 -27.93
CA ALA A 338 -21.05 -31.35 -28.12
C ALA A 338 -21.17 -30.52 -26.82
N ALA A 339 -22.19 -30.76 -25.98
CA ALA A 339 -22.33 -30.13 -24.67
C ALA A 339 -21.15 -30.48 -23.76
N THR A 340 -20.77 -31.77 -23.71
CA THR A 340 -19.62 -32.27 -22.95
C THR A 340 -18.32 -31.64 -23.43
N SER A 341 -18.08 -31.61 -24.74
CA SER A 341 -16.87 -31.02 -25.32
C SER A 341 -16.78 -29.51 -25.08
N MET A 342 -17.87 -28.77 -25.24
CA MET A 342 -17.92 -27.33 -24.95
C MET A 342 -17.67 -27.05 -23.46
N MET A 343 -18.23 -27.87 -22.57
CA MET A 343 -18.00 -27.75 -21.13
C MET A 343 -16.52 -27.96 -20.76
N ILE A 344 -15.88 -28.98 -21.33
CA ILE A 344 -14.44 -29.22 -21.15
C ILE A 344 -13.62 -28.04 -21.70
N LEU A 345 -13.96 -27.52 -22.88
CA LEU A 345 -13.22 -26.41 -23.51
C LEU A 345 -13.33 -25.13 -22.67
N VAL A 346 -14.52 -24.80 -22.18
CA VAL A 346 -14.76 -23.68 -21.26
C VAL A 346 -13.95 -23.84 -19.97
N ARG A 347 -13.88 -25.06 -19.42
CA ARG A 347 -13.06 -25.38 -18.24
C ARG A 347 -11.56 -25.24 -18.50
N MET A 348 -11.09 -25.63 -19.68
CA MET A 348 -9.70 -25.44 -20.10
C MET A 348 -9.34 -23.95 -20.19
N LEU A 349 -10.24 -23.11 -20.71
CA LEU A 349 -10.04 -21.66 -20.79
C LEU A 349 -10.01 -21.00 -19.39
N GLN A 350 -10.89 -21.41 -18.48
CA GLN A 350 -10.85 -20.98 -17.07
C GLN A 350 -9.53 -21.35 -16.41
N GLY A 351 -9.09 -22.59 -16.59
CA GLY A 351 -7.81 -23.09 -16.08
C GLY A 351 -6.60 -22.32 -16.59
N LEU A 352 -6.57 -22.04 -17.89
CA LEU A 352 -5.55 -21.21 -18.52
C LEU A 352 -5.53 -19.81 -17.90
N SER A 353 -6.69 -19.21 -17.67
CA SER A 353 -6.81 -17.89 -17.05
C SER A 353 -6.26 -17.83 -15.61
N MET A 354 -6.63 -18.80 -14.77
CA MET A 354 -6.17 -18.91 -13.39
C MET A 354 -4.64 -19.04 -13.27
N GLY A 355 -3.95 -19.43 -14.35
CA GLY A 355 -2.51 -19.49 -14.42
C GLY A 355 -1.81 -18.13 -14.23
N GLY A 356 -2.47 -17.01 -14.52
CA GLY A 356 -1.85 -15.68 -14.50
C GLY A 356 -2.29 -14.72 -13.39
N ALA A 357 -3.53 -14.86 -12.92
CA ALA A 357 -4.16 -13.86 -12.07
C ALA A 357 -3.57 -13.82 -10.66
N LEU A 358 -3.47 -14.98 -9.99
CA LEU A 358 -2.94 -15.08 -8.64
C LEU A 358 -1.44 -14.73 -8.56
N THR A 359 -0.61 -15.27 -9.46
CA THR A 359 0.83 -15.00 -9.45
C THR A 359 1.17 -13.58 -9.91
N GLY A 360 0.35 -13.02 -10.81
CA GLY A 360 0.40 -11.61 -11.18
C GLY A 360 0.06 -10.69 -10.02
N SER A 361 -0.97 -11.01 -9.22
CA SER A 361 -1.35 -10.21 -8.04
C SER A 361 -0.31 -10.30 -6.92
N ILE A 362 0.27 -11.48 -6.68
CA ILE A 362 1.36 -11.68 -5.71
C ILE A 362 2.57 -10.83 -6.09
N SER A 363 3.02 -10.92 -7.35
CA SER A 363 4.14 -10.11 -7.84
C SER A 363 3.83 -8.61 -7.73
N PHE A 364 2.60 -8.22 -8.07
CA PHE A 364 2.14 -6.84 -7.97
C PHE A 364 2.18 -6.31 -6.53
N VAL A 365 1.61 -7.04 -5.56
CA VAL A 365 1.57 -6.66 -4.15
C VAL A 365 2.97 -6.59 -3.56
N ILE A 366 3.82 -7.59 -3.83
CA ILE A 366 5.16 -7.69 -3.25
C ILE A 366 6.09 -6.60 -3.78
N GLU A 367 5.99 -6.25 -5.06
CA GLU A 367 6.80 -5.19 -5.66
C GLU A 367 6.38 -3.78 -5.20
N HIS A 368 5.15 -3.63 -4.69
CA HIS A 368 4.69 -2.40 -4.03
C HIS A 368 4.96 -2.37 -2.51
N SER A 369 5.31 -3.52 -1.92
CA SER A 369 5.41 -3.67 -0.47
C SER A 369 6.84 -3.54 0.05
N GLN A 370 6.97 -2.99 1.27
CA GLN A 370 8.26 -2.91 1.96
C GLN A 370 8.77 -4.30 2.35
N LYS A 371 10.08 -4.56 2.25
CA LYS A 371 10.71 -5.88 2.51
C LYS A 371 10.24 -6.54 3.83
N ASN A 372 10.09 -5.74 4.89
CA ASN A 372 9.72 -6.22 6.23
C ASN A 372 8.20 -6.36 6.43
N GLN A 373 7.40 -6.16 5.39
CA GLN A 373 5.94 -6.27 5.42
C GLN A 373 5.41 -7.14 4.26
N ARG A 374 6.30 -7.77 3.49
CA ARG A 374 5.93 -8.58 2.32
C ARG A 374 5.10 -9.78 2.71
N GLY A 375 5.37 -10.43 3.85
CA GLY A 375 4.58 -11.54 4.36
C GLY A 375 3.16 -11.12 4.69
N PHE A 376 3.01 -10.06 5.50
CA PHE A 376 1.70 -9.52 5.86
C PHE A 376 0.89 -9.05 4.64
N THR A 377 1.49 -8.22 3.78
CA THR A 377 0.79 -7.65 2.62
C THR A 377 0.39 -8.71 1.60
N SER A 378 1.29 -9.65 1.29
CA SER A 378 1.00 -10.68 0.31
C SER A 378 0.04 -11.76 0.82
N SER A 379 -0.05 -11.97 2.14
CA SER A 379 -1.01 -12.90 2.76
C SER A 379 -2.48 -12.53 2.49
N PHE A 380 -2.79 -11.27 2.21
CA PHE A 380 -4.13 -10.86 1.78
C PHE A 380 -4.52 -11.49 0.44
N SER A 381 -3.56 -11.75 -0.45
CA SER A 381 -3.81 -12.44 -1.72
C SER A 381 -4.33 -13.86 -1.46
N MET A 382 -3.74 -14.58 -0.51
CA MET A 382 -4.17 -15.94 -0.14
C MET A 382 -5.42 -15.95 0.74
N SER A 383 -5.58 -14.95 1.62
CA SER A 383 -6.81 -14.79 2.41
C SER A 383 -8.02 -14.51 1.52
N SER A 384 -7.84 -13.75 0.42
CA SER A 384 -8.91 -13.48 -0.55
C SER A 384 -9.46 -14.75 -1.24
N ILE A 385 -8.64 -15.81 -1.35
CA ILE A 385 -9.06 -17.13 -1.85
C ILE A 385 -10.13 -17.72 -0.94
N CYS A 386 -9.87 -17.74 0.37
CA CYS A 386 -10.79 -18.28 1.37
C CYS A 386 -12.09 -17.46 1.43
N VAL A 387 -11.99 -16.14 1.30
CA VAL A 387 -13.16 -15.24 1.21
C VAL A 387 -14.01 -15.56 -0.03
N GLY A 388 -13.40 -15.71 -1.20
CA GLY A 388 -14.13 -16.05 -2.42
C GLY A 388 -14.80 -17.43 -2.35
N ILE A 389 -14.18 -18.41 -1.67
CA ILE A 389 -14.79 -19.73 -1.47
C ILE A 389 -16.04 -19.63 -0.57
N LEU A 390 -15.96 -18.91 0.55
CA LEU A 390 -17.11 -18.65 1.41
C LEU A 390 -18.24 -17.92 0.66
N PHE A 391 -17.87 -16.97 -0.21
CA PHE A 391 -18.84 -16.25 -1.03
C PHE A 391 -19.54 -17.17 -2.04
N GLY A 392 -18.82 -18.07 -2.71
CA GLY A 392 -19.42 -19.08 -3.60
C GLY A 392 -20.33 -20.06 -2.86
N SER A 393 -19.94 -20.49 -1.64
CA SER A 393 -20.76 -21.32 -0.75
C SER A 393 -22.08 -20.62 -0.37
N LEU A 394 -22.00 -19.34 0.01
CA LEU A 394 -23.17 -18.51 0.32
C LEU A 394 -24.11 -18.37 -0.90
N VAL A 395 -23.59 -18.06 -2.08
CA VAL A 395 -24.42 -17.89 -3.29
C VAL A 395 -25.06 -19.21 -3.70
N SER A 396 -24.34 -20.34 -3.58
CA SER A 396 -24.90 -21.67 -3.81
C SER A 396 -26.06 -21.96 -2.86
N TYR A 397 -25.87 -21.72 -1.56
CA TYR A 397 -26.92 -21.88 -0.56
C TYR A 397 -28.15 -21.00 -0.84
N LEU A 398 -27.94 -19.73 -1.17
CA LEU A 398 -29.03 -18.80 -1.50
C LEU A 398 -29.79 -19.26 -2.73
N THR A 399 -29.09 -19.68 -3.80
CA THR A 399 -29.73 -20.16 -5.02
C THR A 399 -30.59 -21.39 -4.76
N LYS A 400 -30.10 -22.36 -3.97
CA LYS A 400 -30.89 -23.54 -3.59
C LYS A 400 -32.07 -23.22 -2.67
N SER A 401 -31.99 -22.13 -1.90
CA SER A 401 -33.03 -21.74 -0.95
C SER A 401 -34.14 -20.91 -1.58
N PHE A 402 -33.84 -20.13 -2.63
CA PHE A 402 -34.83 -19.27 -3.31
C PHE A 402 -35.69 -20.00 -4.33
N PHE A 403 -35.21 -21.09 -4.90
CA PHE A 403 -35.90 -21.84 -5.95
C PHE A 403 -36.33 -23.22 -5.46
N THR A 404 -37.47 -23.71 -5.96
CA THR A 404 -37.87 -25.09 -5.68
C THR A 404 -36.87 -26.08 -6.31
N PRO A 405 -36.77 -27.33 -5.82
CA PRO A 405 -35.87 -28.33 -6.41
C PRO A 405 -36.06 -28.50 -7.93
N GLU A 406 -37.30 -28.41 -8.41
CA GLU A 406 -37.66 -28.50 -9.84
C GLU A 406 -37.21 -27.28 -10.65
N GLN A 407 -37.40 -26.07 -10.11
CA GLN A 407 -36.90 -24.83 -10.73
C GLN A 407 -35.37 -24.78 -10.74
N PHE A 408 -34.76 -25.26 -9.66
CA PHE A 408 -33.33 -25.37 -9.55
C PHE A 408 -32.74 -26.33 -10.59
N ASP A 409 -33.33 -27.52 -10.76
CA ASP A 409 -32.85 -28.51 -11.73
C ASP A 409 -33.05 -28.08 -13.19
N SER A 410 -34.12 -27.35 -13.48
CA SER A 410 -34.45 -26.93 -14.85
C SER A 410 -33.55 -25.79 -15.37
N TRP A 411 -33.43 -24.68 -14.64
CA TRP A 411 -32.69 -23.51 -15.15
C TRP A 411 -31.96 -22.70 -14.07
N ALA A 412 -32.41 -22.67 -12.82
CA ALA A 412 -31.89 -21.71 -11.84
C ALA A 412 -30.43 -21.97 -11.44
N TRP A 413 -29.93 -23.20 -11.60
CA TRP A 413 -28.52 -23.55 -11.42
C TRP A 413 -27.55 -22.77 -12.33
N ARG A 414 -28.05 -22.20 -13.45
CA ARG A 414 -27.26 -21.39 -14.39
C ARG A 414 -26.97 -19.99 -13.87
N LEU A 415 -27.87 -19.41 -13.07
CA LEU A 415 -27.81 -18.00 -12.65
C LEU A 415 -26.49 -17.63 -11.98
N PRO A 416 -25.93 -18.42 -11.06
CA PRO A 416 -24.71 -18.00 -10.39
C PRO A 416 -23.49 -17.99 -11.32
N PHE A 417 -23.47 -18.80 -12.40
CA PHE A 417 -22.41 -18.71 -13.41
C PHE A 417 -22.50 -17.44 -14.26
N LEU A 418 -23.71 -16.93 -14.50
CA LEU A 418 -23.93 -15.69 -15.26
C LEU A 418 -23.42 -14.43 -14.52
N ILE A 419 -23.34 -14.48 -13.19
CA ILE A 419 -22.72 -13.42 -12.36
C ILE A 419 -21.25 -13.21 -12.74
N GLY A 420 -20.58 -14.25 -13.28
CA GLY A 420 -19.20 -14.18 -13.78
C GLY A 420 -18.98 -13.12 -14.86
N ILE A 421 -20.01 -12.69 -15.60
CA ILE A 421 -19.91 -11.61 -16.60
C ILE A 421 -19.52 -10.27 -15.95
N LEU A 422 -19.86 -10.05 -14.67
CA LEU A 422 -19.50 -8.83 -13.94
C LEU A 422 -17.97 -8.73 -13.72
N ILE A 423 -17.30 -9.88 -13.62
CA ILE A 423 -15.84 -10.00 -13.46
C ILE A 423 -15.11 -9.56 -14.74
N PHE A 424 -15.75 -9.71 -15.90
CA PHE A 424 -15.16 -9.35 -17.20
C PHE A 424 -14.94 -7.84 -17.29
N PHE A 425 -15.98 -7.07 -16.94
CA PHE A 425 -15.93 -5.61 -16.93
C PHE A 425 -14.95 -5.10 -15.87
N ALA A 426 -14.85 -5.79 -14.74
CA ALA A 426 -13.85 -5.53 -13.71
C ALA A 426 -12.39 -5.72 -14.19
N GLY A 427 -12.11 -6.78 -14.94
CA GLY A 427 -10.78 -7.04 -15.51
C GLY A 427 -10.33 -5.96 -16.51
N ILE A 428 -11.25 -5.51 -17.38
CA ILE A 428 -11.03 -4.39 -18.30
C ILE A 428 -10.75 -3.09 -17.52
N TYR A 429 -11.47 -2.89 -16.42
CA TYR A 429 -11.35 -1.74 -15.54
C TYR A 429 -9.98 -1.67 -14.84
N ILE A 430 -9.52 -2.78 -14.25
CA ILE A 430 -8.20 -2.89 -13.58
C ILE A 430 -7.05 -2.57 -14.56
N LYS A 431 -7.17 -3.02 -15.83
CA LYS A 431 -6.19 -2.75 -16.90
C LYS A 431 -5.95 -1.27 -17.14
N LYS A 432 -7.02 -0.48 -17.06
CA LYS A 432 -7.02 0.93 -17.46
C LYS A 432 -6.56 1.85 -16.32
N ASN A 433 -6.70 1.43 -15.07
CA ASN A 433 -6.66 2.33 -13.91
C ASN A 433 -5.62 2.01 -12.83
N THR A 434 -4.88 0.92 -13.00
CA THR A 434 -3.79 0.54 -12.08
C THR A 434 -2.45 1.09 -12.58
N ALA A 435 -1.60 1.64 -11.72
CA ALA A 435 -0.23 2.01 -12.11
C ALA A 435 0.68 0.78 -12.14
N GLU A 436 1.69 0.76 -13.01
CA GLU A 436 2.63 -0.36 -13.09
C GLU A 436 3.58 -0.37 -11.88
N THR A 437 4.14 -1.53 -11.53
CA THR A 437 4.98 -1.66 -10.32
C THR A 437 6.25 -0.79 -10.40
N PRO A 438 6.68 -0.17 -9.28
CA PRO A 438 7.88 0.68 -9.27
C PRO A 438 9.15 -0.06 -9.71
N LEU A 439 9.27 -1.35 -9.34
CA LEU A 439 10.42 -2.17 -9.68
C LEU A 439 10.42 -2.60 -11.16
N PHE A 440 9.25 -2.79 -11.77
CA PHE A 440 9.14 -3.01 -13.21
C PHE A 440 9.48 -1.74 -13.99
N LEU A 441 8.94 -0.59 -13.57
CA LEU A 441 9.26 0.71 -14.19
C LEU A 441 10.76 1.04 -14.10
N ASP A 442 11.39 0.75 -12.96
CA ASP A 442 12.84 0.91 -12.78
C ASP A 442 13.65 -0.03 -13.70
N SER A 443 13.20 -1.28 -13.84
CA SER A 443 13.82 -2.24 -14.77
C SER A 443 13.65 -1.80 -16.24
N GLN A 444 12.50 -1.22 -16.58
CA GLN A 444 12.20 -0.66 -17.90
C GLN A 444 13.06 0.56 -18.22
N SER A 445 13.17 1.52 -17.30
CA SER A 445 13.97 2.74 -17.49
C SER A 445 15.47 2.45 -17.62
N HIS A 446 15.95 1.35 -17.04
CA HIS A 446 17.33 0.90 -17.14
C HIS A 446 17.59 -0.11 -18.26
N GLY A 447 16.60 -0.41 -19.12
CA GLY A 447 16.74 -1.33 -20.24
C GLY A 447 17.02 -2.78 -19.84
N LYS A 448 16.60 -3.20 -18.63
CA LYS A 448 16.82 -4.55 -18.07
C LYS A 448 15.65 -5.50 -18.30
N ILE A 449 14.75 -5.19 -19.23
CA ILE A 449 13.65 -6.08 -19.60
C ILE A 449 14.21 -7.26 -20.37
N GLU A 450 13.99 -8.48 -19.86
CA GLU A 450 14.37 -9.70 -20.53
C GLU A 450 13.44 -9.95 -21.73
N GLN A 451 14.00 -10.11 -22.92
CA GLN A 451 13.19 -10.25 -24.15
C GLN A 451 12.59 -11.65 -24.29
N ASN A 452 13.28 -12.66 -23.74
CA ASN A 452 12.83 -14.04 -23.72
C ASN A 452 12.91 -14.62 -22.29
N PRO A 453 12.02 -14.17 -21.39
CA PRO A 453 12.07 -14.55 -19.97
C PRO A 453 11.87 -16.05 -19.80
N LEU A 454 11.04 -16.70 -20.63
CA LEU A 454 10.84 -18.15 -20.59
C LEU A 454 12.15 -18.92 -20.80
N LYS A 455 12.85 -18.65 -21.90
CA LYS A 455 14.14 -19.31 -22.19
C LYS A 455 15.18 -19.01 -21.12
N PHE A 456 15.20 -17.78 -20.61
CA PHE A 456 16.13 -17.37 -19.57
C PHE A 456 15.90 -18.13 -18.25
N VAL A 457 14.64 -18.23 -17.81
CA VAL A 457 14.25 -18.94 -16.58
C VAL A 457 14.62 -20.42 -16.66
N PHE A 458 14.27 -21.10 -17.76
CA PHE A 458 14.64 -22.52 -17.94
C PHE A 458 16.15 -22.76 -18.04
N LYS A 459 16.91 -21.79 -18.55
CA LYS A 459 18.38 -21.93 -18.66
C LYS A 459 19.09 -21.66 -17.34
N ASN A 460 18.68 -20.62 -16.61
CA ASN A 460 19.45 -20.06 -15.49
C ASN A 460 18.81 -20.32 -14.10
N HIS A 461 17.52 -20.64 -14.04
CA HIS A 461 16.74 -20.75 -12.81
C HIS A 461 15.91 -22.04 -12.73
N PHE A 462 16.24 -23.06 -13.51
CA PHE A 462 15.53 -24.34 -13.53
C PHE A 462 15.47 -25.01 -12.14
N PHE A 463 16.60 -25.06 -11.43
CA PHE A 463 16.63 -25.61 -10.08
C PHE A 463 15.84 -24.78 -9.07
N ASP A 464 15.84 -23.45 -9.21
CA ASP A 464 15.01 -22.58 -8.36
C ASP A 464 13.51 -22.83 -8.61
N MET A 465 13.11 -23.16 -9.85
CA MET A 465 11.74 -23.59 -10.15
C MET A 465 11.39 -24.91 -9.48
N ILE A 466 12.27 -25.92 -9.53
CA ILE A 466 12.05 -27.20 -8.83
C ILE A 466 11.90 -26.98 -7.33
N ILE A 467 12.78 -26.18 -6.71
CA ILE A 467 12.69 -25.83 -5.28
C ILE A 467 11.33 -25.19 -4.96
N SER A 468 10.90 -24.21 -5.76
CA SER A 468 9.61 -23.56 -5.58
C SER A 468 8.43 -24.50 -5.79
N ILE A 469 8.51 -25.43 -6.75
CA ILE A 469 7.47 -26.43 -7.03
C ILE A 469 7.31 -27.35 -5.82
N LEU A 470 8.42 -27.86 -5.29
CA LEU A 470 8.39 -28.77 -4.14
C LEU A 470 7.84 -28.09 -2.90
N ILE A 471 8.30 -26.86 -2.59
CA ILE A 471 7.74 -26.06 -1.48
C ILE A 471 6.23 -25.83 -1.67
N ASN A 472 5.78 -25.43 -2.85
CA ASN A 472 4.35 -25.22 -3.08
C ASN A 472 3.54 -26.53 -3.03
N GLY A 473 4.17 -27.67 -3.30
CA GLY A 473 3.54 -28.98 -3.30
C GLY A 473 2.81 -29.27 -1.99
N THR A 474 3.46 -29.12 -0.84
CA THR A 474 2.81 -29.38 0.46
C THR A 474 1.65 -28.43 0.73
N GLY A 475 1.83 -27.13 0.46
CA GLY A 475 0.79 -26.12 0.64
C GLY A 475 -0.43 -26.40 -0.23
N SER A 476 -0.19 -26.83 -1.48
CA SER A 476 -1.25 -27.29 -2.38
C SER A 476 -1.96 -28.52 -1.82
N VAL A 477 -1.24 -29.61 -1.53
CA VAL A 477 -1.89 -30.86 -1.05
C VAL A 477 -2.76 -30.58 0.18
N ILE A 478 -2.22 -29.94 1.22
CA ILE A 478 -2.97 -29.73 2.46
C ILE A 478 -4.21 -28.85 2.23
N PHE A 479 -4.11 -27.85 1.35
CA PHE A 479 -5.24 -26.99 0.99
C PHE A 479 -6.33 -27.74 0.21
N TYR A 480 -5.98 -28.57 -0.79
CA TYR A 480 -6.98 -29.32 -1.57
C TYR A 480 -7.57 -30.50 -0.81
N VAL A 481 -6.80 -31.11 0.11
CA VAL A 481 -7.32 -32.10 1.05
C VAL A 481 -8.38 -31.47 1.94
N GLU A 482 -8.06 -30.33 2.58
CA GLU A 482 -8.99 -29.59 3.43
C GLU A 482 -10.23 -29.13 2.66
N SER A 483 -10.04 -28.54 1.47
CA SER A 483 -11.11 -27.88 0.72
C SER A 483 -12.04 -28.82 -0.03
N ILE A 484 -11.56 -29.98 -0.50
CA ILE A 484 -12.33 -30.89 -1.36
C ILE A 484 -12.47 -32.28 -0.74
N TYR A 485 -11.35 -32.89 -0.36
CA TYR A 485 -11.33 -34.31 -0.03
C TYR A 485 -12.05 -34.61 1.29
N LEU A 486 -11.72 -33.90 2.37
CA LEU A 486 -12.31 -34.14 3.70
C LEU A 486 -13.82 -33.94 3.69
N MET A 487 -14.31 -32.90 3.03
CA MET A 487 -15.74 -32.65 2.85
C MET A 487 -16.45 -33.81 2.15
N SER A 488 -15.84 -34.35 1.09
CA SER A 488 -16.40 -35.45 0.31
C SER A 488 -16.37 -36.77 1.10
N TYR A 489 -15.26 -37.04 1.80
CA TYR A 489 -15.09 -38.21 2.64
C TYR A 489 -16.13 -38.27 3.77
N LEU A 490 -16.35 -37.16 4.49
CA LEU A 490 -17.34 -37.10 5.57
C LEU A 490 -18.78 -37.35 5.08
N LYS A 491 -19.12 -36.92 3.88
CA LYS A 491 -20.45 -37.15 3.29
C LYS A 491 -20.61 -38.57 2.75
N ILE A 492 -19.65 -39.04 1.97
CA ILE A 492 -19.75 -40.29 1.21
C ILE A 492 -19.41 -41.51 2.07
N HIS A 493 -18.31 -41.46 2.83
CA HIS A 493 -17.80 -42.61 3.58
C HIS A 493 -18.35 -42.67 5.01
N ARG A 494 -18.67 -41.52 5.60
CA ARG A 494 -19.17 -41.42 6.98
C ARG A 494 -20.68 -41.13 7.08
N GLY A 495 -21.31 -40.72 5.99
CA GLY A 495 -22.76 -40.47 5.94
C GLY A 495 -23.23 -39.27 6.76
N PHE A 496 -22.34 -38.31 7.10
CA PHE A 496 -22.74 -37.12 7.85
C PHE A 496 -23.63 -36.18 7.02
N GLY A 497 -24.49 -35.42 7.70
CA GLY A 497 -25.46 -34.53 7.07
C GLY A 497 -24.81 -33.41 6.27
N GLU A 498 -25.42 -33.05 5.12
CA GLU A 498 -24.88 -32.01 4.22
C GLU A 498 -24.67 -30.67 4.94
N ASN A 499 -25.62 -30.27 5.79
CA ASN A 499 -25.58 -29.02 6.55
C ASN A 499 -24.48 -29.02 7.61
N GLU A 500 -24.30 -30.12 8.34
CA GLU A 500 -23.29 -30.23 9.41
C GLU A 500 -21.87 -30.11 8.84
N VAL A 501 -21.59 -30.88 7.78
CA VAL A 501 -20.29 -30.85 7.10
C VAL A 501 -20.06 -29.48 6.44
N SER A 502 -21.07 -28.90 5.79
CA SER A 502 -20.93 -27.59 5.15
C SER A 502 -20.67 -26.47 6.17
N ASN A 503 -21.32 -26.52 7.34
CA ASN A 503 -21.08 -25.56 8.42
C ASN A 503 -19.66 -25.68 8.98
N LEU A 504 -19.17 -26.92 9.19
CA LEU A 504 -17.79 -27.15 9.63
C LEU A 504 -16.76 -26.59 8.65
N VAL A 505 -16.93 -26.86 7.35
CA VAL A 505 -16.05 -26.34 6.30
C VAL A 505 -16.06 -24.81 6.27
N ASN A 506 -17.24 -24.18 6.38
CA ASN A 506 -17.36 -22.73 6.43
C ASN A 506 -16.63 -22.13 7.66
N ILE A 507 -16.74 -22.77 8.85
CA ILE A 507 -15.99 -22.37 10.05
C ILE A 507 -14.48 -22.46 9.81
N CYS A 508 -14.02 -23.55 9.19
CA CYS A 508 -12.59 -23.75 8.88
C CYS A 508 -12.08 -22.64 7.96
N TYR A 509 -12.81 -22.23 6.93
CA TYR A 509 -12.39 -21.11 6.07
C TYR A 509 -12.36 -19.76 6.79
N ILE A 510 -13.29 -19.50 7.71
CA ILE A 510 -13.26 -18.28 8.54
C ILE A 510 -11.98 -18.24 9.38
N ILE A 511 -11.62 -19.37 9.99
CA ILE A 511 -10.37 -19.50 10.75
C ILE A 511 -9.17 -19.31 9.81
N MET A 512 -9.17 -19.94 8.64
CA MET A 512 -8.09 -19.81 7.66
C MET A 512 -7.87 -18.37 7.23
N ILE A 513 -8.92 -17.56 7.01
CA ILE A 513 -8.80 -16.14 6.65
C ILE A 513 -7.94 -15.39 7.68
N VAL A 514 -8.27 -15.55 8.96
CA VAL A 514 -7.60 -14.86 10.07
C VAL A 514 -6.17 -15.39 10.26
N VAL A 515 -6.02 -16.72 10.28
CA VAL A 515 -4.73 -17.37 10.50
C VAL A 515 -3.76 -17.12 9.34
N THR A 516 -4.24 -17.05 8.10
CA THR A 516 -3.41 -16.74 6.91
C THR A 516 -2.77 -15.36 7.04
N VAL A 517 -3.56 -14.35 7.43
CA VAL A 517 -3.05 -12.98 7.63
C VAL A 517 -2.09 -12.93 8.82
N PHE A 518 -2.42 -13.61 9.92
CA PHE A 518 -1.56 -13.74 11.09
C PHE A 518 -0.23 -14.41 10.76
N ALA A 519 -0.23 -15.50 9.99
CA ALA A 519 0.96 -16.23 9.58
C ALA A 519 1.86 -15.37 8.68
N GLY A 520 1.27 -14.60 7.77
CA GLY A 520 1.97 -13.60 6.97
C GLY A 520 2.70 -12.58 7.84
N TRP A 521 2.00 -11.97 8.81
CA TRP A 521 2.61 -11.04 9.77
C TRP A 521 3.69 -11.69 10.63
N LEU A 522 3.46 -12.89 11.13
CA LEU A 522 4.40 -13.62 11.98
C LEU A 522 5.70 -13.91 11.20
N SER A 523 5.59 -14.20 9.90
CA SER A 523 6.73 -14.49 9.03
C SER A 523 7.66 -13.30 8.83
N ASP A 524 7.09 -12.09 8.84
CA ASP A 524 7.85 -10.85 8.78
C ASP A 524 8.62 -10.57 10.09
N LYS A 525 8.19 -11.17 11.22
CA LYS A 525 8.83 -11.01 12.54
C LYS A 525 9.89 -12.08 12.84
N ILE A 526 9.54 -13.34 12.62
CA ILE A 526 10.36 -14.50 13.03
C ILE A 526 11.26 -14.97 11.88
N GLY A 527 10.92 -14.62 10.63
CA GLY A 527 11.58 -15.05 9.42
C GLY A 527 10.82 -16.20 8.72
N ARG A 528 10.64 -16.07 7.41
CA ARG A 528 9.78 -16.95 6.59
C ARG A 528 10.20 -18.42 6.64
N LYS A 529 11.49 -18.69 6.43
CA LYS A 529 12.05 -20.05 6.46
C LYS A 529 11.78 -20.77 7.79
N ARG A 530 11.84 -20.07 8.92
CA ARG A 530 11.60 -20.67 10.24
C ARG A 530 10.16 -21.11 10.42
N ILE A 531 9.20 -20.29 9.98
CA ILE A 531 7.77 -20.64 10.05
C ILE A 531 7.48 -21.87 9.20
N PHE A 532 8.01 -21.92 7.98
CA PHE A 532 7.86 -23.09 7.11
C PHE A 532 8.44 -24.36 7.74
N VAL A 533 9.66 -24.31 8.28
CA VAL A 533 10.27 -25.49 8.93
C VAL A 533 9.42 -25.98 10.10
N ILE A 534 9.00 -25.08 10.99
CA ILE A 534 8.18 -25.45 12.15
C ILE A 534 6.85 -26.07 11.69
N ASN A 535 6.18 -25.43 10.74
CA ASN A 535 4.89 -25.91 10.24
C ASN A 535 5.03 -27.27 9.54
N LEU A 536 6.06 -27.45 8.70
CA LEU A 536 6.34 -28.73 8.02
C LEU A 536 6.61 -29.87 9.01
N LEU A 537 7.36 -29.61 10.09
CA LEU A 537 7.59 -30.63 11.13
C LEU A 537 6.29 -31.00 11.85
N ILE A 538 5.44 -30.03 12.16
CA ILE A 538 4.13 -30.30 12.77
C ILE A 538 3.25 -31.11 11.82
N ILE A 539 3.21 -30.75 10.53
CA ILE A 539 2.47 -31.50 9.50
C ILE A 539 2.96 -32.95 9.45
N ILE A 540 4.27 -33.19 9.40
CA ILE A 540 4.85 -34.55 9.35
C ILE A 540 4.44 -35.39 10.57
N LEU A 541 4.46 -34.78 11.76
CA LEU A 541 4.20 -35.50 13.02
C LEU A 541 2.70 -35.72 13.30
N SER A 542 1.84 -34.81 12.85
CA SER A 542 0.42 -34.82 13.23
C SER A 542 -0.52 -35.38 12.15
N SER A 543 -0.14 -35.36 10.87
CA SER A 543 -1.08 -35.64 9.77
C SER A 543 -1.66 -37.06 9.78
N THR A 544 -0.92 -38.09 10.21
CA THR A 544 -1.47 -39.45 10.38
C THR A 544 -2.58 -39.49 11.43
N PHE A 545 -2.31 -38.97 12.63
CA PHE A 545 -3.28 -38.94 13.73
C PHE A 545 -4.52 -38.10 13.40
N LEU A 546 -4.30 -36.94 12.77
CA LEU A 546 -5.39 -36.06 12.36
C LEU A 546 -6.30 -36.73 11.34
N LEU A 547 -5.76 -37.45 10.34
CA LEU A 547 -6.57 -38.14 9.34
C LEU A 547 -7.26 -39.40 9.89
N GLU A 548 -6.62 -40.19 10.75
CA GLU A 548 -7.28 -41.32 11.43
C GLU A 548 -8.51 -40.88 12.25
N SER A 549 -8.51 -39.65 12.78
CA SER A 549 -9.65 -39.08 13.49
C SER A 549 -10.89 -38.91 12.60
N PHE A 550 -10.73 -38.79 11.27
CA PHE A 550 -11.87 -38.73 10.33
C PHE A 550 -12.53 -40.10 10.11
N GLU A 551 -11.78 -41.18 10.31
CA GLU A 551 -12.27 -42.55 10.13
C GLU A 551 -12.79 -43.16 11.42
N PHE A 552 -12.17 -42.89 12.56
CA PHE A 552 -12.56 -43.52 13.83
C PHE A 552 -13.17 -42.56 14.85
N GLY A 553 -13.00 -41.25 14.67
CA GLY A 553 -13.47 -40.23 15.61
C GLY A 553 -14.97 -39.94 15.52
N ASP A 554 -15.55 -39.50 16.63
CA ASP A 554 -16.88 -38.90 16.66
C ASP A 554 -16.87 -37.52 15.99
N PHE A 555 -18.04 -36.94 15.74
CA PHE A 555 -18.14 -35.66 15.04
C PHE A 555 -17.38 -34.52 15.76
N SER A 556 -17.33 -34.54 17.10
CA SER A 556 -16.55 -33.59 17.90
C SER A 556 -15.05 -33.72 17.63
N SER A 557 -14.52 -34.95 17.59
CA SER A 557 -13.11 -35.19 17.26
C SER A 557 -12.78 -34.77 15.84
N ILE A 558 -13.71 -34.99 14.89
CA ILE A 558 -13.58 -34.55 13.49
C ILE A 558 -13.49 -33.03 13.39
N ILE A 559 -14.33 -32.29 14.14
CA ILE A 559 -14.28 -30.82 14.18
C ILE A 559 -12.89 -30.35 14.63
N VAL A 560 -12.37 -30.92 15.73
CA VAL A 560 -11.05 -30.54 16.26
C VAL A 560 -9.94 -30.87 15.25
N ALA A 561 -9.98 -32.08 14.66
CA ALA A 561 -8.97 -32.50 13.69
C ALA A 561 -8.98 -31.60 12.43
N GLN A 562 -10.16 -31.31 11.89
CA GLN A 562 -10.30 -30.45 10.70
C GLN A 562 -9.85 -29.02 10.97
N VAL A 563 -10.22 -28.45 12.12
CA VAL A 563 -9.75 -27.11 12.52
C VAL A 563 -8.23 -27.05 12.63
N ILE A 564 -7.59 -28.10 13.17
CA ILE A 564 -6.12 -28.16 13.22
C ILE A 564 -5.53 -28.21 11.82
N ILE A 565 -6.06 -29.05 10.92
CA ILE A 565 -5.60 -29.13 9.52
C ILE A 565 -5.76 -27.76 8.83
N ALA A 566 -6.90 -27.09 9.02
CA ALA A 566 -7.16 -25.75 8.49
C ALA A 566 -6.15 -24.71 9.01
N ILE A 567 -5.80 -24.75 10.30
CA ILE A 567 -4.76 -23.89 10.88
C ILE A 567 -3.40 -24.18 10.26
N LEU A 568 -3.01 -25.45 10.11
CA LEU A 568 -1.74 -25.85 9.50
C LEU A 568 -1.65 -25.41 8.03
N ALA A 569 -2.75 -25.55 7.28
CA ALA A 569 -2.87 -25.07 5.92
C ALA A 569 -2.71 -23.54 5.85
N ALA A 570 -3.45 -22.79 6.68
CA ALA A 570 -3.38 -21.33 6.75
C ALA A 570 -1.99 -20.80 7.15
N MET A 571 -1.33 -21.46 8.12
CA MET A 571 0.04 -21.16 8.54
C MET A 571 1.06 -21.39 7.43
N TYR A 572 0.72 -22.23 6.44
CA TYR A 572 1.54 -22.48 5.25
C TYR A 572 1.28 -21.44 4.16
N ILE A 573 0.03 -21.27 3.74
CA ILE A 573 -0.34 -20.43 2.59
C ILE A 573 -0.17 -18.93 2.88
N GLY A 574 -0.24 -18.48 4.14
CA GLY A 574 -0.05 -17.06 4.50
C GLY A 574 1.31 -16.49 4.08
N PRO A 575 2.44 -17.06 4.54
CA PRO A 575 3.77 -16.57 4.19
C PRO A 575 4.28 -17.03 2.82
N GLU A 576 3.63 -17.99 2.18
CA GLU A 576 4.04 -18.59 0.92
C GLU A 576 4.28 -17.59 -0.23
N PRO A 577 3.37 -16.64 -0.52
CA PRO A 577 3.56 -15.71 -1.63
C PRO A 577 4.87 -14.91 -1.51
N ALA A 578 5.18 -14.45 -0.28
CA ALA A 578 6.40 -13.71 0.00
C ALA A 578 7.64 -14.59 -0.17
N LEU A 579 7.62 -15.82 0.35
CA LEU A 579 8.72 -16.77 0.21
C LEU A 579 9.01 -17.06 -1.26
N GLN A 580 8.00 -17.34 -2.08
CA GLN A 580 8.23 -17.71 -3.48
C GLN A 580 8.67 -16.52 -4.33
N ALA A 581 8.08 -15.33 -4.15
CA ALA A 581 8.46 -14.16 -4.92
C ALA A 581 9.90 -13.69 -4.60
N GLU A 582 10.36 -13.89 -3.37
CA GLU A 582 11.73 -13.55 -2.95
C GLU A 582 12.79 -14.53 -3.46
N LEU A 583 12.39 -15.71 -3.93
CA LEU A 583 13.30 -16.67 -4.58
C LEU A 583 13.77 -16.15 -5.95
N TYR A 584 12.94 -15.38 -6.66
CA TYR A 584 13.22 -14.95 -8.03
C TYR A 584 13.58 -13.46 -8.13
N PRO A 585 14.51 -13.09 -9.03
CA PRO A 585 14.81 -11.69 -9.30
C PRO A 585 13.69 -11.02 -10.08
N THR A 586 13.47 -9.72 -9.85
CA THR A 586 12.34 -8.95 -10.39
C THR A 586 12.15 -9.09 -11.91
N ASN A 587 13.21 -9.12 -12.71
CA ASN A 587 13.13 -9.14 -14.18
C ASN A 587 12.52 -10.41 -14.80
N ILE A 588 12.48 -11.51 -14.04
CA ILE A 588 11.90 -12.80 -14.46
C ILE A 588 10.91 -13.36 -13.43
N ARG A 589 10.60 -12.57 -12.40
CA ARG A 589 9.86 -13.02 -11.23
C ARG A 589 8.49 -13.55 -11.62
N ASN A 590 7.77 -12.85 -12.50
CA ASN A 590 6.40 -13.23 -12.82
C ASN A 590 6.35 -14.52 -13.64
N THR A 591 7.25 -14.72 -14.60
CA THR A 591 7.35 -15.96 -15.38
C THR A 591 7.74 -17.12 -14.48
N ALA A 592 8.81 -16.98 -13.70
CA ALA A 592 9.29 -18.06 -12.85
C ALA A 592 8.26 -18.46 -11.78
N LEU A 593 7.66 -17.48 -11.09
CA LEU A 593 6.62 -17.69 -10.09
C LEU A 593 5.36 -18.32 -10.70
N SER A 594 4.91 -17.83 -11.87
CA SER A 594 3.71 -18.36 -12.54
C SER A 594 3.90 -19.80 -13.00
N ILE A 595 5.09 -20.17 -13.49
CA ILE A 595 5.36 -21.55 -13.89
C ILE A 595 5.45 -22.46 -12.66
N SER A 596 6.25 -22.09 -11.66
CA SER A 596 6.48 -22.95 -10.50
C SER A 596 5.23 -23.16 -9.66
N TYR A 597 4.51 -22.07 -9.33
CA TYR A 597 3.28 -22.14 -8.53
C TYR A 597 2.21 -22.98 -9.23
N ASN A 598 1.90 -22.68 -10.50
CA ASN A 598 0.83 -23.40 -11.19
C ASN A 598 1.19 -24.85 -11.50
N THR A 599 2.45 -25.15 -11.77
CA THR A 599 2.90 -26.55 -11.94
C THR A 599 2.66 -27.33 -10.65
N ALA A 600 3.06 -26.77 -9.50
CA ALA A 600 2.86 -27.44 -8.23
C ALA A 600 1.38 -27.57 -7.86
N THR A 601 0.58 -26.52 -8.03
CA THR A 601 -0.86 -26.59 -7.79
C THR A 601 -1.56 -27.60 -8.71
N SER A 602 -1.10 -27.78 -9.94
CA SER A 602 -1.70 -28.75 -10.88
C SER A 602 -1.29 -30.19 -10.57
N VAL A 603 0.01 -30.42 -10.34
CA VAL A 603 0.59 -31.76 -10.15
C VAL A 603 0.36 -32.30 -8.75
N PHE A 604 0.33 -31.44 -7.73
CA PHE A 604 0.12 -31.86 -6.35
C PHE A 604 -1.28 -31.54 -5.87
N GLY A 605 -1.75 -30.30 -6.06
CA GLY A 605 -3.08 -29.89 -5.61
C GLY A 605 -4.22 -30.55 -6.37
N GLY A 606 -4.22 -30.43 -7.70
CA GLY A 606 -5.28 -30.95 -8.56
C GLY A 606 -5.44 -32.48 -8.51
N THR A 607 -4.35 -33.22 -8.26
CA THR A 607 -4.39 -34.68 -8.10
C THR A 607 -4.58 -35.14 -6.66
N ALA A 608 -4.52 -34.24 -5.67
CA ALA A 608 -4.58 -34.61 -4.25
C ALA A 608 -5.82 -35.45 -3.91
N PRO A 609 -7.06 -35.04 -4.29
CA PRO A 609 -8.24 -35.84 -3.94
C PRO A 609 -8.21 -37.26 -4.53
N TYR A 610 -7.69 -37.42 -5.76
CA TYR A 610 -7.57 -38.73 -6.41
C TYR A 610 -6.53 -39.63 -5.71
N ILE A 611 -5.34 -39.08 -5.43
CA ILE A 611 -4.27 -39.84 -4.76
C ILE A 611 -4.70 -40.21 -3.34
N MET A 612 -5.33 -39.27 -2.63
CA MET A 612 -5.90 -39.53 -1.30
C MET A 612 -6.91 -40.67 -1.36
N GLU A 613 -7.91 -40.57 -2.23
CA GLU A 613 -8.93 -41.61 -2.38
C GLU A 613 -8.33 -42.97 -2.74
N SER A 614 -7.36 -43.00 -3.66
CA SER A 614 -6.68 -44.24 -4.04
C SER A 614 -5.89 -44.86 -2.89
N LEU A 615 -5.27 -44.07 -2.02
CA LEU A 615 -4.56 -44.58 -0.84
C LEU A 615 -5.55 -45.11 0.19
N VAL A 616 -6.61 -44.35 0.46
CA VAL A 616 -7.65 -44.73 1.42
C VAL A 616 -8.37 -46.02 1.01
N GLN A 617 -8.68 -46.20 -0.28
CA GLN A 617 -9.28 -47.46 -0.78
C GLN A 617 -8.36 -48.68 -0.64
N ASN A 618 -7.04 -48.49 -0.75
CA ASN A 618 -6.06 -49.58 -0.59
C ASN A 618 -5.59 -49.76 0.86
N GLY A 619 -6.12 -48.98 1.80
CA GLY A 619 -5.68 -48.94 3.19
C GLY A 619 -6.76 -48.38 4.09
N ASN A 620 -6.45 -47.25 4.74
CA ASN A 620 -7.33 -46.54 5.67
C ASN A 620 -7.12 -45.02 5.53
N MET A 621 -7.89 -44.19 6.23
CA MET A 621 -7.77 -42.72 6.13
C MET A 621 -6.37 -42.22 6.54
N GLY A 622 -5.74 -42.90 7.50
CA GLY A 622 -4.35 -42.65 7.91
C GLY A 622 -3.33 -42.88 6.80
N SER A 623 -3.58 -43.81 5.87
CA SER A 623 -2.70 -44.05 4.72
C SER A 623 -2.63 -42.85 3.77
N GLY A 624 -3.68 -42.02 3.71
CA GLY A 624 -3.68 -40.76 2.98
C GLY A 624 -2.63 -39.77 3.52
N ALA A 625 -2.25 -39.86 4.80
CA ALA A 625 -1.21 -39.03 5.39
C ALA A 625 0.15 -39.24 4.73
N ILE A 626 0.42 -40.43 4.16
CA ILE A 626 1.67 -40.72 3.46
C ILE A 626 1.92 -39.69 2.36
N TYR A 627 0.89 -39.31 1.61
CA TYR A 627 1.02 -38.33 0.54
C TYR A 627 1.40 -36.93 1.06
N ILE A 628 0.73 -36.49 2.14
CA ILE A 628 1.00 -35.20 2.81
C ILE A 628 2.43 -35.20 3.39
N ILE A 629 2.82 -36.28 4.06
CA ILE A 629 4.14 -36.44 4.70
C ILE A 629 5.26 -36.46 3.65
N VAL A 630 5.11 -37.22 2.57
CA VAL A 630 6.10 -37.27 1.49
C VAL A 630 6.29 -35.88 0.88
N CYS A 631 5.20 -35.16 0.58
CA CYS A 631 5.29 -33.79 0.09
C CYS A 631 5.98 -32.87 1.11
N ALA A 632 5.64 -32.98 2.39
CA ALA A 632 6.24 -32.18 3.46
C ALA A 632 7.75 -32.43 3.62
N ILE A 633 8.20 -33.68 3.50
CA ILE A 633 9.62 -34.04 3.52
C ILE A 633 10.34 -33.43 2.30
N LEU A 634 9.76 -33.55 1.10
CA LEU A 634 10.33 -32.95 -0.11
C LEU A 634 10.41 -31.43 -0.02
N SER A 635 9.39 -30.77 0.53
CA SER A 635 9.40 -29.34 0.85
C SER A 635 10.51 -28.96 1.81
N LEU A 636 10.74 -29.76 2.86
CA LEU A 636 11.77 -29.50 3.86
C LEU A 636 13.18 -29.60 3.25
N ILE A 637 13.39 -30.59 2.38
CA ILE A 637 14.63 -30.75 1.59
C ILE A 637 14.80 -29.55 0.63
N ALA A 638 13.76 -29.17 -0.11
CA ALA A 638 13.81 -28.02 -1.02
C ALA A 638 14.13 -26.71 -0.28
N LEU A 639 13.56 -26.52 0.91
CA LEU A 639 13.78 -25.35 1.75
C LEU A 639 15.22 -25.26 2.27
N TYR A 640 15.95 -26.38 2.36
CA TYR A 640 17.38 -26.38 2.67
C TYR A 640 18.18 -25.64 1.58
N PHE A 641 17.86 -25.89 0.30
CA PHE A 641 18.50 -25.27 -0.86
C PHE A 641 17.93 -23.89 -1.25
N TYR A 642 16.89 -23.43 -0.56
CA TYR A 642 16.28 -22.12 -0.80
C TYR A 642 17.27 -20.97 -0.57
N VAL A 643 17.38 -20.07 -1.55
CA VAL A 643 18.22 -18.87 -1.51
C VAL A 643 17.33 -17.62 -1.48
N ASP A 644 17.42 -16.84 -0.40
CA ASP A 644 16.72 -15.56 -0.29
C ASP A 644 17.42 -14.50 -1.17
N ARG A 645 16.72 -14.02 -2.21
CA ARG A 645 17.22 -12.98 -3.12
C ARG A 645 16.60 -11.60 -2.87
N SER A 646 15.83 -11.42 -1.80
CA SER A 646 15.17 -10.16 -1.43
C SER A 646 16.15 -8.99 -1.20
N GLU A 647 17.42 -9.25 -0.91
CA GLU A 647 18.48 -8.22 -0.80
C GLU A 647 18.92 -7.65 -2.16
N ASN A 648 18.71 -8.40 -3.25
CA ASN A 648 19.10 -7.97 -4.59
C ASN A 648 18.13 -6.94 -5.21
N ASP A 649 16.89 -6.86 -4.69
CA ASP A 649 15.82 -5.97 -5.18
C ASP A 649 16.12 -4.47 -5.01
N ARG A 650 17.14 -4.11 -4.22
CA ARG A 650 17.58 -2.73 -3.96
C ARG A 650 19.06 -2.50 -4.27
N LYS A 651 19.69 -3.35 -5.06
CA LYS A 651 21.06 -3.08 -5.49
C LYS A 651 21.09 -1.73 -6.18
N LEU A 652 21.96 -0.84 -5.69
CA LEU A 652 22.30 0.41 -6.36
C LEU A 652 22.65 0.12 -7.84
N PRO A 653 22.63 1.14 -8.73
CA PRO A 653 23.04 0.96 -10.12
C PRO A 653 24.28 0.07 -10.21
N PHE A 654 24.30 -0.85 -11.19
CA PHE A 654 25.36 -1.86 -11.41
C PHE A 654 25.38 -3.12 -10.53
N GLY A 655 24.38 -3.36 -9.68
CA GLY A 655 24.28 -4.65 -8.97
C GLY A 655 25.21 -4.75 -7.75
N LEU A 656 25.54 -3.58 -7.18
CA LEU A 656 26.34 -3.41 -5.98
C LEU A 656 25.58 -3.86 -4.73
N SER A 657 26.22 -4.61 -3.84
CA SER A 657 25.73 -4.84 -2.48
C SER A 657 25.67 -3.52 -1.69
N THR A 658 25.00 -3.52 -0.53
CA THR A 658 24.94 -2.34 0.34
C THR A 658 26.34 -1.86 0.75
N ASP A 659 27.22 -2.79 1.13
CA ASP A 659 28.61 -2.49 1.53
C ASP A 659 29.44 -1.96 0.34
N GLU A 660 29.27 -2.57 -0.83
CA GLU A 660 29.87 -2.15 -2.10
C GLU A 660 29.42 -0.72 -2.49
N GLY A 661 28.13 -0.44 -2.34
CA GLY A 661 27.54 0.88 -2.58
C GLY A 661 28.05 1.95 -1.61
N ILE A 662 28.13 1.64 -0.32
CA ILE A 662 28.72 2.52 0.70
C ILE A 662 30.17 2.82 0.37
N ALA A 663 30.94 1.81 -0.05
CA ALA A 663 32.35 1.97 -0.40
C ALA A 663 32.55 2.90 -1.60
N ILE A 664 31.75 2.70 -2.66
CA ILE A 664 31.80 3.57 -3.85
C ILE A 664 31.35 5.01 -3.52
N MET A 665 30.32 5.19 -2.69
CA MET A 665 29.86 6.53 -2.29
C MET A 665 30.91 7.26 -1.43
N CYS A 666 31.56 6.57 -0.48
CA CYS A 666 32.65 7.14 0.31
C CYS A 666 33.84 7.54 -0.58
N LEU A 667 34.21 6.69 -1.54
CA LEU A 667 35.27 7.01 -2.51
C LEU A 667 34.87 8.21 -3.37
N ALA A 668 33.63 8.26 -3.89
CA ALA A 668 33.11 9.36 -4.69
C ALA A 668 33.13 10.70 -3.92
N GLU A 669 32.71 10.71 -2.66
CA GLU A 669 32.74 11.92 -1.84
C GLU A 669 34.18 12.37 -1.55
N SER A 670 35.09 11.43 -1.29
CA SER A 670 36.50 11.76 -1.07
C SER A 670 37.15 12.43 -2.28
N LEU A 671 36.77 11.99 -3.49
CA LEU A 671 37.22 12.56 -4.75
C LEU A 671 36.60 13.95 -5.01
N LEU A 672 35.36 14.17 -4.60
CA LEU A 672 34.71 15.49 -4.65
C LEU A 672 35.35 16.52 -3.72
N ARG A 673 36.07 16.07 -2.68
CA ARG A 673 36.81 16.95 -1.75
C ARG A 673 38.19 17.37 -2.28
N ILE A 674 38.64 16.84 -3.42
CA ILE A 674 39.88 17.27 -4.08
C ILE A 674 39.59 18.58 -4.82
N PRO A 675 40.21 19.71 -4.44
CA PRO A 675 39.86 21.02 -4.97
C PRO A 675 40.26 21.27 -6.43
N ASP A 676 41.16 20.44 -6.98
CA ASP A 676 41.61 20.53 -8.37
C ASP A 676 41.09 19.36 -9.22
N LEU A 677 40.36 19.69 -10.29
CA LEU A 677 39.74 18.73 -11.19
C LEU A 677 40.78 17.90 -11.96
N GLN A 678 41.94 18.50 -12.25
CA GLN A 678 43.05 17.83 -12.95
C GLN A 678 43.65 16.74 -12.05
N THR A 679 43.98 17.09 -10.80
CA THR A 679 44.45 16.16 -9.76
C THR A 679 43.47 15.02 -9.51
N SER A 680 42.16 15.30 -9.51
CA SER A 680 41.13 14.27 -9.36
C SER A 680 41.09 13.31 -10.54
N LYS A 681 41.21 13.80 -11.79
CA LYS A 681 41.26 12.96 -13.00
C LYS A 681 42.52 12.11 -13.07
N GLU A 682 43.68 12.68 -12.78
CA GLU A 682 44.97 11.97 -12.74
C GLU A 682 44.99 10.89 -11.64
N PHE A 683 44.39 11.16 -10.48
CA PHE A 683 44.23 10.15 -9.43
C PHE A 683 43.37 8.96 -9.90
N VAL A 684 42.28 9.24 -10.62
CA VAL A 684 41.37 8.23 -11.16
C VAL A 684 42.02 7.39 -12.25
N SER A 685 42.89 7.95 -13.10
CA SER A 685 43.58 7.22 -14.17
C SER A 685 44.83 6.47 -13.69
N ASP A 686 45.64 7.06 -12.81
CA ASP A 686 47.02 6.60 -12.58
C ASP A 686 47.22 5.84 -11.26
N LYS A 687 46.40 6.12 -10.23
CA LYS A 687 46.57 5.55 -8.88
C LYS A 687 45.54 4.48 -8.56
N LEU A 688 44.30 4.65 -9.01
CA LEU A 688 43.23 3.65 -8.88
C LEU A 688 43.44 2.42 -9.80
N SER A 689 44.22 2.58 -10.88
CA SER A 689 44.56 1.51 -11.84
C SER A 689 45.56 0.48 -11.31
N ASN A 690 46.50 0.89 -10.46
CA ASN A 690 47.65 0.06 -10.05
C ASN A 690 47.51 -0.60 -8.65
N LYS A 691 46.27 -0.78 -8.13
CA LYS A 691 45.98 -1.34 -6.78
C LYS A 691 46.76 -0.68 -5.60
N SER A 692 47.36 0.51 -5.79
CA SER A 692 48.27 1.16 -4.83
C SER A 692 47.61 2.23 -3.94
N TRP A 693 46.28 2.19 -3.81
CA TRP A 693 45.45 3.23 -3.16
C TRP A 693 45.51 3.19 -1.62
N GLU A 694 45.87 2.05 -1.02
CA GLU A 694 46.06 1.86 0.43
C GLU A 694 47.08 2.87 1.02
N SER A 695 48.11 3.19 0.25
CA SER A 695 49.22 4.04 0.70
C SER A 695 48.88 5.54 0.79
N PHE A 696 47.88 6.02 0.03
CA PHE A 696 47.66 7.46 -0.16
C PHE A 696 46.38 8.00 0.50
N LEU A 697 45.25 7.29 0.38
CA LEU A 697 43.96 7.75 0.95
C LEU A 697 43.98 7.74 2.49
N PHE A 698 44.67 6.76 3.09
CA PHE A 698 44.62 6.50 4.53
C PHE A 698 45.78 7.10 5.34
N LYS A 699 46.98 7.27 4.75
CA LYS A 699 48.12 7.85 5.49
C LYS A 699 48.07 9.38 5.61
N LYS A 700 47.31 10.09 4.77
CA LYS A 700 47.29 11.57 4.77
C LYS A 700 45.94 12.24 5.05
N SER A 701 44.79 11.56 4.98
CA SER A 701 43.49 12.23 5.16
C SER A 701 42.74 11.78 6.43
N LYS A 702 42.76 12.63 7.47
CA LYS A 702 41.81 12.51 8.60
C LYS A 702 40.34 12.62 8.13
N SER A 703 40.11 13.22 6.96
CA SER A 703 38.79 13.46 6.36
C SER A 703 38.05 12.19 5.91
N PHE A 704 38.76 11.16 5.44
CA PHE A 704 38.11 9.94 4.92
C PHE A 704 37.43 9.12 6.03
N LYS A 705 38.05 9.07 7.21
CA LYS A 705 37.53 8.36 8.39
C LYS A 705 36.26 9.00 8.95
N THR A 706 36.13 10.33 8.91
CA THR A 706 34.96 11.09 9.41
C THR A 706 33.77 11.03 8.45
N VAL A 707 34.06 10.95 7.14
CA VAL A 707 33.07 10.76 6.07
C VAL A 707 32.45 9.37 6.15
N PHE A 708 33.28 8.35 6.37
CA PHE A 708 32.88 6.95 6.47
C PHE A 708 31.87 6.69 7.60
N SER A 709 32.05 7.30 8.78
CA SER A 709 31.06 7.17 9.87
C SER A 709 29.72 7.81 9.51
N SER A 710 29.73 8.89 8.72
CA SER A 710 28.51 9.60 8.31
C SER A 710 27.70 8.81 7.28
N PHE A 711 28.36 8.22 6.27
CA PHE A 711 27.70 7.43 5.23
C PHE A 711 27.35 6.00 5.67
N GLY A 712 28.17 5.37 6.52
CA GLY A 712 27.86 4.07 7.14
C GLY A 712 26.55 4.12 7.94
N ILE A 713 26.34 5.20 8.70
CA ILE A 713 25.09 5.45 9.42
C ILE A 713 23.93 5.76 8.46
N TYR A 714 24.16 6.57 7.42
CA TYR A 714 23.11 6.96 6.47
C TYR A 714 22.53 5.78 5.66
N PHE A 715 23.37 4.85 5.20
CA PHE A 715 22.94 3.73 4.36
C PHE A 715 22.65 2.44 5.13
N SER A 716 23.41 2.14 6.18
CA SER A 716 23.26 0.86 6.92
C SER A 716 22.59 1.01 8.28
N GLY A 717 22.45 2.25 8.80
CA GLY A 717 21.97 2.49 10.16
C GLY A 717 22.91 1.97 11.26
N LYS A 718 24.09 1.45 10.92
CA LYS A 718 25.08 0.87 11.84
C LYS A 718 26.46 1.46 11.57
N PHE A 719 27.30 1.42 12.61
CA PHE A 719 28.73 1.72 12.48
C PHE A 719 29.42 0.50 11.86
N THR A 720 30.00 0.65 10.67
CA THR A 720 30.81 -0.38 10.02
C THR A 720 32.30 -0.16 10.31
N ASP A 721 33.08 -1.21 10.47
CA ASP A 721 34.54 -1.13 10.70
C ASP A 721 35.31 -0.76 9.42
N ILE A 722 36.32 0.10 9.56
CA ILE A 722 37.15 0.61 8.45
C ILE A 722 37.91 -0.51 7.71
N VAL A 723 38.33 -1.56 8.43
CA VAL A 723 39.10 -2.70 7.87
C VAL A 723 38.29 -3.53 6.86
N LYS A 724 36.95 -3.48 6.90
CA LYS A 724 36.10 -4.19 5.93
C LYS A 724 36.07 -3.52 4.55
N LEU A 725 36.34 -2.21 4.45
CA LEU A 725 36.14 -1.45 3.20
C LEU A 725 37.14 -1.82 2.12
N ASP A 726 38.39 -2.06 2.52
CA ASP A 726 39.48 -2.31 1.58
C ASP A 726 39.24 -3.61 0.81
N ASN A 727 38.83 -4.64 1.55
CA ASN A 727 38.45 -5.94 1.00
C ASN A 727 37.21 -5.85 0.10
N VAL A 728 36.27 -4.94 0.37
CA VAL A 728 35.06 -4.75 -0.45
C VAL A 728 35.40 -4.06 -1.77
N LEU A 729 36.20 -2.99 -1.76
CA LEU A 729 36.62 -2.30 -2.99
C LEU A 729 37.51 -3.18 -3.87
N ALA A 730 38.45 -3.91 -3.27
CA ALA A 730 39.29 -4.86 -4.00
C ALA A 730 38.45 -5.95 -4.70
N LYS A 731 37.54 -6.60 -3.96
CA LYS A 731 36.61 -7.60 -4.50
C LYS A 731 35.72 -7.04 -5.61
N LEU A 732 35.30 -5.79 -5.48
CA LEU A 732 34.42 -5.14 -6.45
C LEU A 732 35.15 -4.84 -7.76
N ILE A 733 36.39 -4.36 -7.69
CA ILE A 733 37.24 -4.16 -8.88
C ILE A 733 37.53 -5.51 -9.55
N ASP A 734 37.86 -6.54 -8.77
CA ASP A 734 38.13 -7.88 -9.30
C ASP A 734 36.86 -8.50 -9.94
N ARG A 735 35.66 -8.18 -9.43
CA ARG A 735 34.37 -8.70 -9.93
C ARG A 735 33.85 -7.99 -11.17
N PHE A 736 33.94 -6.66 -11.25
CA PHE A 736 33.34 -5.88 -12.35
C PHE A 736 34.36 -5.47 -13.43
N GLY A 737 35.65 -5.56 -13.14
CA GLY A 737 36.69 -5.01 -13.98
C GLY A 737 36.78 -3.48 -13.88
N GLN A 738 37.98 -2.96 -14.16
CA GLN A 738 38.33 -1.54 -14.02
C GLN A 738 37.41 -0.57 -14.78
N PRO A 739 37.01 -0.81 -16.05
CA PRO A 739 36.20 0.15 -16.80
C PRO A 739 34.80 0.35 -16.20
N VAL A 740 34.20 -0.74 -15.72
CA VAL A 740 32.87 -0.72 -15.11
C VAL A 740 32.92 -0.05 -13.74
N PHE A 741 33.96 -0.35 -12.93
CA PHE A 741 34.20 0.33 -11.67
C PHE A 741 34.29 1.85 -11.82
N LEU A 742 35.08 2.33 -12.79
CA LEU A 742 35.26 3.76 -13.05
C LEU A 742 33.97 4.44 -13.52
N LYS A 743 33.18 3.75 -14.35
CA LYS A 743 31.87 4.26 -14.79
C LYS A 743 30.90 4.40 -13.61
N THR A 744 30.86 3.40 -12.74
CA THR A 744 30.05 3.40 -11.51
C THR A 744 30.48 4.51 -10.55
N LEU A 745 31.79 4.69 -10.35
CA LEU A 745 32.35 5.74 -9.50
C LEU A 745 32.01 7.15 -10.01
N ARG A 746 32.14 7.40 -11.32
CA ARG A 746 31.74 8.68 -11.94
C ARG A 746 30.25 8.96 -11.74
N GLN A 747 29.41 7.94 -11.85
CA GLN A 747 27.97 8.11 -11.65
C GLN A 747 27.62 8.41 -10.19
N ALA A 748 28.32 7.78 -9.23
CA ALA A 748 28.20 8.12 -7.81
C ALA A 748 28.65 9.56 -7.52
N ILE A 749 29.74 10.03 -8.13
CA ILE A 749 30.20 11.43 -8.05
C ILE A 749 29.11 12.39 -8.56
N MET A 750 28.50 12.11 -9.72
CA MET A 750 27.42 12.93 -10.28
C MET A 750 26.14 12.91 -9.42
N TYR A 751 25.85 11.79 -8.78
CA TYR A 751 24.70 11.67 -7.88
C TYR A 751 24.88 12.51 -6.61
N LEU A 752 26.06 12.43 -5.99
CA LEU A 752 26.42 13.24 -4.84
C LEU A 752 26.45 14.73 -5.18
N SER A 753 27.03 15.12 -6.31
CA SER A 753 27.08 16.53 -6.71
C SER A 753 25.69 17.14 -6.88
N LYS A 754 24.76 16.43 -7.54
CA LYS A 754 23.37 16.89 -7.70
C LYS A 754 22.58 17.00 -6.39
N SER A 755 22.93 16.22 -5.38
CA SER A 755 22.20 16.16 -4.09
C SER A 755 22.71 17.18 -3.07
N PHE A 756 23.99 17.60 -3.16
CA PHE A 756 24.62 18.49 -2.18
C PHE A 756 24.95 19.89 -2.71
N VAL A 757 25.15 20.06 -4.02
CA VAL A 757 25.54 21.34 -4.64
C VAL A 757 24.61 21.62 -5.81
N PHE A 758 23.68 22.56 -5.63
CA PHE A 758 22.68 22.91 -6.64
C PHE A 758 23.30 23.40 -7.97
N ALA A 759 24.37 24.19 -7.87
CA ALA A 759 25.23 24.58 -8.99
C ALA A 759 26.61 25.03 -8.50
N GLU A 760 27.61 25.02 -9.38
CA GLU A 760 29.00 25.38 -9.05
C GLU A 760 29.17 26.86 -8.67
N ASN A 761 28.31 27.73 -9.19
CA ASN A 761 28.30 29.14 -8.89
C ASN A 761 26.88 29.72 -8.99
N ILE A 762 26.69 30.93 -8.46
CA ILE A 762 25.37 31.58 -8.41
C ILE A 762 24.77 31.81 -9.80
N LYS A 763 25.58 32.05 -10.83
CA LYS A 763 25.09 32.26 -12.21
C LYS A 763 24.49 30.97 -12.78
N ALA A 764 25.19 29.85 -12.65
CA ALA A 764 24.70 28.54 -13.05
C ALA A 764 23.47 28.09 -12.23
N ALA A 765 23.36 28.54 -10.98
CA ALA A 765 22.16 28.32 -10.17
C ALA A 765 20.94 29.08 -10.72
N LEU A 766 21.15 30.33 -11.15
CA LEU A 766 20.11 31.21 -11.68
C LEU A 766 19.61 30.79 -13.08
N GLU A 767 20.47 30.18 -13.92
CA GLU A 767 20.10 29.66 -15.24
C GLU A 767 19.08 28.49 -15.17
N LYS A 768 19.03 27.76 -14.05
CA LYS A 768 18.08 26.65 -13.83
C LYS A 768 16.69 27.09 -13.34
N LYS A 769 16.38 28.39 -13.33
CA LYS A 769 15.13 28.97 -12.78
C LYS A 769 13.84 28.36 -13.38
N GLN A 770 13.85 27.90 -14.64
CA GLN A 770 12.67 27.34 -15.31
C GLN A 770 12.23 25.96 -14.79
N GLU A 771 13.12 25.17 -14.19
CA GLU A 771 12.81 23.79 -13.74
C GLU A 771 11.84 23.73 -12.54
N PHE A 772 11.59 24.85 -11.85
CA PHE A 772 10.77 24.89 -10.63
C PHE A 772 9.80 26.08 -10.57
N LEU A 773 9.04 26.28 -11.65
CA LEU A 773 7.90 27.22 -11.69
C LEU A 773 6.99 27.01 -10.47
N GLY A 774 6.82 28.06 -9.66
CA GLY A 774 6.02 28.05 -8.43
C GLY A 774 6.78 27.97 -7.10
N TYR A 775 8.10 27.73 -7.13
CA TYR A 775 8.94 27.69 -5.92
C TYR A 775 9.71 28.99 -5.69
N ARG A 776 9.94 29.34 -4.41
CA ARG A 776 10.79 30.46 -3.99
C ARG A 776 12.18 29.94 -3.62
N PHE A 777 13.23 30.65 -4.03
CA PHE A 777 14.61 30.24 -3.77
C PHE A 777 15.22 31.01 -2.59
N ALA A 778 16.01 30.31 -1.77
CA ALA A 778 16.92 30.91 -0.82
C ALA A 778 18.33 30.38 -1.09
N PHE A 779 19.23 31.24 -1.55
CA PHE A 779 20.61 30.85 -1.84
C PHE A 779 21.42 30.83 -0.54
N ASP A 780 22.13 29.72 -0.32
CA ASP A 780 23.18 29.56 0.70
C ASP A 780 24.51 29.38 -0.03
N LEU A 781 25.46 30.29 0.19
CA LEU A 781 26.78 30.26 -0.44
C LEU A 781 27.78 29.34 0.29
N LEU A 782 27.33 28.58 1.29
CA LEU A 782 28.09 27.60 2.07
C LEU A 782 29.22 28.18 2.95
N GLY A 783 29.72 29.38 2.67
CA GLY A 783 30.77 30.03 3.44
C GLY A 783 30.39 30.24 4.91
N GLU A 784 31.21 29.73 5.83
CA GLU A 784 31.04 29.86 7.27
C GLU A 784 32.38 29.83 8.01
N SER A 785 32.39 30.30 9.26
CA SER A 785 33.51 30.17 10.21
C SER A 785 34.87 30.54 9.62
N ALA A 786 34.99 31.78 9.12
CA ALA A 786 36.26 32.30 8.62
C ALA A 786 37.34 32.15 9.70
N ARG A 787 38.53 31.69 9.32
CA ARG A 787 39.67 31.54 10.23
C ARG A 787 40.69 32.66 10.08
N THR A 788 40.66 33.36 8.95
CA THR A 788 41.58 34.45 8.64
C THR A 788 40.84 35.65 8.04
N LYS A 789 41.45 36.84 8.14
CA LYS A 789 40.92 38.05 7.50
C LYS A 789 40.81 37.88 5.98
N LYS A 790 41.76 37.20 5.34
CA LYS A 790 41.72 36.90 3.91
C LYS A 790 40.50 36.04 3.53
N GLN A 791 40.15 35.05 4.35
CA GLN A 791 38.96 34.23 4.14
C GLN A 791 37.67 35.04 4.32
N SER A 792 37.58 35.89 5.34
CA SER A 792 36.38 36.71 5.54
C SER A 792 36.20 37.75 4.43
N GLU A 793 37.28 38.34 3.92
CA GLU A 793 37.23 39.20 2.72
C GLU A 793 36.79 38.45 1.47
N LYS A 794 37.22 37.20 1.30
CA LYS A 794 36.76 36.35 0.18
C LYS A 794 35.25 36.12 0.27
N TYR A 795 34.75 35.63 1.41
CA TYR A 795 33.32 35.38 1.58
C TYR A 795 32.49 36.66 1.43
N TYR A 796 32.99 37.79 1.93
CA TYR A 796 32.35 39.09 1.74
C TYR A 796 32.18 39.45 0.26
N LYS A 797 33.22 39.25 -0.56
CA LYS A 797 33.15 39.44 -2.02
C LYS A 797 32.19 38.44 -2.69
N ASP A 798 32.17 37.19 -2.24
CA ASP A 798 31.26 36.17 -2.77
C ASP A 798 29.79 36.57 -2.53
N TYR A 799 29.47 37.12 -1.35
CA TYR A 799 28.13 37.66 -1.07
C TYR A 799 27.79 38.87 -1.95
N ILE A 800 28.72 39.81 -2.16
CA ILE A 800 28.51 40.95 -3.07
C ILE A 800 28.22 40.47 -4.49
N ASN A 801 29.03 39.55 -5.00
CA ASN A 801 28.87 38.98 -6.35
C ASN A 801 27.52 38.27 -6.48
N ALA A 802 27.09 37.52 -5.47
CA ALA A 802 25.79 36.86 -5.47
C ALA A 802 24.63 37.86 -5.50
N ILE A 803 24.69 38.93 -4.70
CA ILE A 803 23.70 40.02 -4.72
C ILE A 803 23.61 40.62 -6.13
N GLU A 804 24.76 40.89 -6.76
CA GLU A 804 24.83 41.46 -8.10
C GLU A 804 24.25 40.54 -9.18
N CYS A 805 24.55 39.24 -9.13
CA CYS A 805 24.01 38.26 -10.07
C CYS A 805 22.50 38.06 -9.92
N ILE A 806 22.00 37.97 -8.68
CA ILE A 806 20.56 37.81 -8.41
C ILE A 806 19.80 39.03 -8.94
N SER A 807 20.30 40.23 -8.67
CA SER A 807 19.66 41.48 -9.12
C SER A 807 19.58 41.58 -10.64
N LYS A 808 20.67 41.27 -11.37
CA LYS A 808 20.67 41.29 -12.84
C LYS A 808 19.66 40.33 -13.48
N THR A 809 19.38 39.20 -12.82
CA THR A 809 18.52 38.14 -13.36
C THR A 809 17.03 38.40 -13.12
N PHE A 810 16.69 39.11 -12.04
CA PHE A 810 15.32 39.42 -11.66
C PHE A 810 15.06 40.93 -11.83
N ASN A 811 14.85 41.36 -13.08
CA ASN A 811 14.67 42.77 -13.43
C ASN A 811 13.23 43.25 -13.16
N VAL A 812 13.07 44.43 -12.54
CA VAL A 812 11.86 44.90 -11.83
C VAL A 812 10.68 45.30 -12.74
N LYS A 813 10.79 45.18 -14.07
CA LYS A 813 9.76 45.68 -15.00
C LYS A 813 8.65 44.70 -15.40
N GLU A 814 8.78 43.40 -15.15
CA GLU A 814 7.79 42.41 -15.67
C GLU A 814 7.20 41.43 -14.64
N ASP A 815 7.72 41.35 -13.41
CA ASP A 815 7.19 40.42 -12.40
C ASP A 815 6.40 41.18 -11.32
N VAL A 816 5.09 41.29 -11.55
CA VAL A 816 3.98 41.55 -10.61
C VAL A 816 4.24 42.56 -9.47
N ILE A 817 3.57 43.69 -9.60
CA ILE A 817 3.36 44.75 -8.61
C ILE A 817 2.98 44.14 -7.24
N GLY A 818 3.80 44.42 -6.21
CA GLY A 818 3.27 44.62 -4.86
C GLY A 818 3.89 43.88 -3.67
N ASP A 819 4.62 42.77 -3.83
CA ASP A 819 5.03 41.98 -2.65
C ASP A 819 6.54 41.66 -2.59
N ILE A 820 7.21 42.07 -1.51
CA ILE A 820 8.61 41.72 -1.20
C ILE A 820 8.78 40.19 -1.14
N THR A 821 7.71 39.43 -0.91
CA THR A 821 7.75 37.97 -0.75
C THR A 821 7.92 37.16 -2.04
N SER A 822 7.84 37.77 -3.24
CA SER A 822 8.02 37.09 -4.53
C SER A 822 9.49 36.94 -4.97
N ARG A 823 10.43 37.53 -4.22
CA ARG A 823 11.85 37.62 -4.59
C ARG A 823 12.70 36.50 -3.96
N PRO A 824 13.82 36.10 -4.60
CA PRO A 824 14.75 35.14 -4.01
C PRO A 824 15.46 35.72 -2.77
N ASN A 825 15.72 34.87 -1.79
CA ASN A 825 16.43 35.22 -0.56
C ASN A 825 17.92 34.86 -0.65
N LEU A 826 18.77 35.63 0.03
CA LEU A 826 20.18 35.29 0.23
C LEU A 826 20.43 35.07 1.73
N SER A 827 20.95 33.91 2.10
CA SER A 827 21.26 33.57 3.50
C SER A 827 22.72 33.92 3.79
N VAL A 828 22.97 34.73 4.81
CA VAL A 828 24.33 35.18 5.18
C VAL A 828 24.68 34.68 6.57
N LYS A 829 25.85 34.04 6.72
CA LYS A 829 26.39 33.61 8.02
C LYS A 829 27.38 34.64 8.54
N LEU A 830 27.11 35.20 9.72
CA LEU A 830 27.97 36.23 10.34
C LEU A 830 29.40 35.73 10.60
N THR A 831 29.55 34.44 10.93
CA THR A 831 30.84 33.78 11.14
C THR A 831 31.69 33.71 9.87
N ALA A 832 31.10 33.84 8.68
CA ALA A 832 31.85 33.95 7.42
C ALA A 832 32.49 35.33 7.26
N LEU A 833 31.85 36.37 7.79
CA LEU A 833 32.26 37.77 7.56
C LEU A 833 33.30 38.27 8.59
N TYR A 834 33.51 37.54 9.68
CA TYR A 834 34.48 37.91 10.71
C TYR A 834 35.20 36.69 11.29
N PRO A 835 36.55 36.69 11.37
CA PRO A 835 37.31 35.48 11.72
C PRO A 835 37.28 35.11 13.21
N ARG A 836 36.93 36.04 14.10
CA ARG A 836 36.85 35.85 15.56
C ARG A 836 35.48 36.23 16.09
N PHE A 837 34.45 35.57 15.56
CA PHE A 837 33.06 35.82 15.94
C PHE A 837 32.72 35.15 17.28
N GLU A 838 33.16 35.75 18.38
CA GLU A 838 33.01 35.26 19.75
C GLU A 838 32.60 36.39 20.71
N TYR A 839 31.84 36.06 21.77
CA TYR A 839 31.27 37.07 22.68
C TYR A 839 32.29 38.01 23.33
N PRO A 840 33.48 37.55 23.80
CA PRO A 840 34.51 38.45 24.34
C PRO A 840 34.99 39.54 23.37
N LYS A 841 34.76 39.37 22.05
CA LYS A 841 35.16 40.29 20.99
C LYS A 841 34.03 41.19 20.50
N LEU A 842 32.92 41.28 21.24
CA LEU A 842 31.71 41.97 20.80
C LEU A 842 31.95 43.45 20.38
N HIS A 843 32.84 44.17 21.07
CA HIS A 843 33.19 45.55 20.71
C HIS A 843 33.87 45.62 19.33
N ASP A 844 34.92 44.83 19.13
CA ASP A 844 35.67 44.73 17.87
C ASP A 844 34.76 44.25 16.72
N ILE A 845 33.92 43.23 16.99
CA ILE A 845 32.92 42.73 16.04
C ILE A 845 31.96 43.85 15.64
N ARG A 846 31.46 44.65 16.58
CA ARG A 846 30.55 45.77 16.24
C ARG A 846 31.24 46.81 15.37
N GLN A 847 32.49 47.16 15.64
CA GLN A 847 33.22 48.16 14.87
C GLN A 847 33.59 47.66 13.46
N GLU A 848 34.00 46.40 13.30
CA GLU A 848 34.49 45.88 12.03
C GLU A 848 33.43 45.18 11.16
N LEU A 849 32.49 44.45 11.79
CA LEU A 849 31.48 43.67 11.08
C LEU A 849 30.24 44.49 10.71
N MET A 850 29.80 45.43 11.56
CA MET A 850 28.59 46.21 11.25
C MET A 850 28.70 47.01 9.96
N PRO A 851 29.82 47.70 9.65
CA PRO A 851 29.98 48.38 8.38
C PRO A 851 29.84 47.43 7.18
N LYS A 852 30.35 46.19 7.28
CA LYS A 852 30.20 45.18 6.22
C LYS A 852 28.76 44.74 6.04
N ILE A 853 28.02 44.51 7.13
CA ILE A 853 26.59 44.16 7.06
C ILE A 853 25.77 45.32 6.49
N ILE A 854 26.04 46.55 6.94
CA ILE A 854 25.38 47.76 6.44
C ILE A 854 25.63 47.89 4.94
N ASN A 855 26.87 47.74 4.47
CA ASN A 855 27.19 47.79 3.04
C ASN A 855 26.48 46.68 2.23
N LEU A 856 26.40 45.44 2.74
CA LEU A 856 25.62 44.39 2.07
C LEU A 856 24.14 44.79 1.95
N ILE A 857 23.55 45.36 3.01
CA ILE A 857 22.17 45.85 3.01
C ILE A 857 22.02 47.03 2.05
N GLU A 858 22.98 47.95 2.02
CA GLU A 858 23.00 49.10 1.13
C GLU A 858 23.10 48.67 -0.33
N LYS A 859 23.97 47.72 -0.70
CA LYS A 859 24.02 47.15 -2.06
C LYS A 859 22.69 46.50 -2.48
N ILE A 860 22.01 45.82 -1.56
CA ILE A 860 20.66 45.27 -1.82
C ILE A 860 19.63 46.40 -2.03
N LYS A 861 19.84 47.58 -1.42
CA LYS A 861 18.98 48.77 -1.56
C LYS A 861 19.33 49.65 -2.76
N GLU A 862 20.59 49.88 -3.09
CA GLU A 862 21.04 50.61 -4.28
C GLU A 862 20.47 49.97 -5.54
N MET A 863 20.32 48.65 -5.52
CA MET A 863 19.64 47.88 -6.58
C MET A 863 18.11 48.03 -6.61
N LYS A 864 17.50 48.60 -5.56
CA LYS A 864 16.11 49.09 -5.55
C LYS A 864 16.00 50.59 -5.94
N LEU A 865 17.09 51.36 -5.86
CA LEU A 865 17.12 52.84 -5.91
C LEU A 865 17.15 53.44 -7.32
N VAL A 866 16.61 52.74 -8.33
CA VAL A 866 16.27 53.35 -9.62
C VAL A 866 14.97 54.20 -9.50
N ILE A 867 14.25 54.15 -8.37
CA ILE A 867 13.09 55.03 -8.13
C ILE A 867 13.07 55.50 -6.65
N GLU A 868 13.49 56.77 -6.46
CA GLU A 868 13.20 57.78 -5.42
C GLU A 868 13.26 57.50 -3.88
N GLN A 869 14.09 58.35 -3.23
CA GLN A 869 14.01 58.94 -1.86
C GLN A 869 14.33 58.11 -0.59
N PRO A 870 14.76 58.76 0.52
CA PRO A 870 16.00 58.38 1.21
C PRO A 870 15.86 57.68 2.59
N ILE A 871 16.94 56.97 2.94
CA ILE A 871 17.45 56.61 4.29
C ILE A 871 16.55 55.70 5.14
N LEU A 872 16.91 54.41 5.13
CA LEU A 872 16.78 53.39 6.19
C LEU A 872 15.43 53.13 6.88
N LYS A 873 14.35 53.89 6.63
CA LYS A 873 13.04 53.70 7.28
C LYS A 873 12.19 52.58 6.62
N ASP A 874 12.28 52.36 5.31
CA ASP A 874 11.27 51.54 4.59
C ASP A 874 11.75 50.18 4.03
N PHE A 875 12.79 49.57 4.63
CA PHE A 875 13.29 48.26 4.16
C PHE A 875 12.82 47.09 5.02
N ASN A 876 11.78 46.39 4.55
CA ASN A 876 11.21 45.17 5.16
C ASN A 876 11.87 43.86 4.68
N GLY A 877 13.15 43.89 4.27
CA GLY A 877 13.85 42.75 3.67
C GLY A 877 14.86 42.03 4.58
N ILE A 878 14.93 42.38 5.87
CA ILE A 878 15.86 41.75 6.82
C ILE A 878 15.15 40.58 7.50
N GLY A 879 15.79 39.42 7.48
CA GLY A 879 15.31 38.24 8.17
C GLY A 879 16.33 37.58 9.09
N LEU A 880 15.85 36.90 10.12
CA LEU A 880 16.65 36.20 11.11
C LEU A 880 16.24 34.73 11.18
N VAL A 881 17.22 33.85 11.42
CA VAL A 881 16.96 32.43 11.67
C VAL A 881 16.86 32.20 13.18
N VAL A 882 15.76 31.62 13.65
CA VAL A 882 15.57 31.24 15.05
C VAL A 882 15.52 29.72 15.15
N GLN A 883 16.28 29.16 16.09
CA GLN A 883 16.45 27.72 16.25
C GLN A 883 15.61 27.22 17.45
N ALA A 884 14.50 26.53 17.18
CA ALA A 884 13.53 26.08 18.18
C ALA A 884 14.07 25.01 19.15
N TYR A 885 15.19 24.35 18.84
CA TYR A 885 15.84 23.42 19.77
C TYR A 885 16.48 24.13 20.98
N GLN A 886 16.66 25.46 20.95
CA GLN A 886 17.20 26.23 22.06
C GLN A 886 16.10 26.61 23.03
N THR A 887 16.39 26.53 24.33
CA THR A 887 15.45 26.87 25.40
C THR A 887 15.06 28.36 25.41
N ARG A 888 15.92 29.23 24.86
CA ARG A 888 15.71 30.68 24.74
C ARG A 888 14.91 31.13 23.51
N SER A 889 14.58 30.22 22.61
CA SER A 889 14.03 30.58 21.28
C SER A 889 12.68 31.27 21.34
N TYR A 890 11.78 30.84 22.23
CA TYR A 890 10.48 31.47 22.42
C TYR A 890 10.62 32.93 22.90
N SER A 891 11.38 33.15 23.98
CA SER A 891 11.64 34.50 24.52
C SER A 891 12.41 35.39 23.53
N LEU A 892 13.28 34.82 22.70
CA LEU A 892 13.95 35.58 21.64
C LEU A 892 12.96 36.10 20.59
N ILE A 893 11.96 35.29 20.21
CA ILE A 893 10.92 35.72 19.27
C ILE A 893 10.07 36.83 19.90
N GLU A 894 9.72 36.74 21.19
CA GLU A 894 9.02 37.82 21.90
C GLU A 894 9.82 39.14 21.84
N GLN A 895 11.13 39.08 22.07
CA GLN A 895 12.00 40.26 21.98
C GLN A 895 12.07 40.82 20.56
N ILE A 896 12.12 39.96 19.54
CA ILE A 896 12.11 40.39 18.13
C ILE A 896 10.77 41.06 17.78
N ILE A 897 9.64 40.51 18.24
CA ILE A 897 8.31 41.10 18.06
C ILE A 897 8.23 42.47 18.73
N LEU A 898 8.73 42.62 19.96
CA LEU A 898 8.79 43.91 20.65
C LEU A 898 9.66 44.93 19.91
N LEU A 899 10.79 44.50 19.36
CA LEU A 899 11.65 45.35 18.54
C LEU A 899 10.96 45.77 17.24
N ALA A 900 10.29 44.84 16.56
CA ALA A 900 9.50 45.11 15.35
C ALA A 900 8.40 46.13 15.61
N LYS A 901 7.66 45.96 16.72
CA LYS A 901 6.63 46.92 17.20
C LYS A 901 7.23 48.29 17.51
N LYS A 902 8.35 48.35 18.27
CA LYS A 902 9.01 49.60 18.65
C LYS A 902 9.57 50.37 17.46
N THR A 903 10.06 49.66 16.45
CA THR A 903 10.66 50.26 15.25
C THR A 903 9.67 50.47 14.11
N ASN A 904 8.44 49.96 14.25
CA ASN A 904 7.43 49.86 13.20
C ASN A 904 7.98 49.23 11.90
N LYS A 905 8.82 48.20 12.03
CA LYS A 905 9.45 47.50 10.91
C LYS A 905 9.11 46.02 10.95
N LYS A 906 8.73 45.47 9.81
CA LYS A 906 8.48 44.04 9.66
C LYS A 906 9.79 43.27 9.59
N ILE A 907 9.98 42.28 10.47
CA ILE A 907 11.20 41.46 10.56
C ILE A 907 10.86 40.02 10.22
N SER A 908 11.38 39.50 9.10
CA SER A 908 11.10 38.12 8.70
C SER A 908 11.81 37.12 9.63
N ILE A 909 11.09 36.11 10.12
CA ILE A 909 11.69 35.02 10.91
C ILE A 909 11.63 33.72 10.12
N ARG A 910 12.80 33.09 9.91
CA ARG A 910 12.90 31.70 9.46
C ARG A 910 13.05 30.79 10.68
N LEU A 911 11.96 30.15 11.08
CA LEU A 911 11.95 29.20 12.18
C LEU A 911 12.48 27.82 11.74
N VAL A 912 13.56 27.36 12.35
CA VAL A 912 14.17 26.04 12.12
C VAL A 912 14.27 25.26 13.44
N LYS A 913 14.47 23.94 13.41
CA LYS A 913 14.74 23.18 14.63
C LYS A 913 16.14 23.53 15.18
N GLY A 914 17.18 23.16 14.45
CA GLY A 914 18.58 23.44 14.79
C GLY A 914 19.52 22.46 14.10
N ALA A 915 20.77 22.87 13.86
CA ALA A 915 21.76 22.07 13.11
C ALA A 915 22.99 21.68 13.95
N TYR A 916 23.12 22.18 15.18
CA TYR A 916 24.33 22.04 16.00
C TYR A 916 24.10 21.25 17.30
N TRP A 917 23.06 20.43 17.39
CA TRP A 917 22.61 19.83 18.66
C TRP A 917 23.72 19.04 19.36
N ASP A 918 24.39 18.11 18.66
CA ASP A 918 25.49 17.32 19.23
C ASP A 918 26.66 18.21 19.72
N SER A 919 26.94 19.29 18.98
CA SER A 919 28.01 20.24 19.32
C SER A 919 27.67 21.03 20.59
N GLU A 920 26.42 21.46 20.76
CA GLU A 920 25.95 22.16 21.95
C GLU A 920 25.99 21.26 23.19
N ILE A 921 25.57 19.99 23.06
CA ILE A 921 25.67 19.00 24.14
C ILE A 921 27.12 18.80 24.55
N LYS A 922 28.01 18.54 23.57
CA LYS A 922 29.43 18.35 23.83
C LYS A 922 30.07 19.60 24.45
N HIS A 923 29.76 20.78 23.93
CA HIS A 923 30.32 22.04 24.42
C HIS A 923 29.88 22.32 25.86
N ALA A 924 28.62 22.07 26.20
CA ALA A 924 28.14 22.22 27.57
C ALA A 924 28.83 21.26 28.54
N GLN A 925 29.03 19.99 28.13
CA GLN A 925 29.74 18.99 28.93
C GLN A 925 31.22 19.33 29.12
N VAL A 926 31.93 19.65 28.04
CA VAL A 926 33.37 19.96 28.07
C VAL A 926 33.66 21.18 28.94
N ASN A 927 32.80 22.19 28.89
CA ASN A 927 32.96 23.41 29.68
C ASN A 927 32.31 23.34 31.07
N GLY A 928 31.73 22.19 31.45
CA GLY A 928 31.11 22.01 32.76
C GLY A 928 29.95 22.97 33.04
N LEU A 929 29.15 23.31 32.02
CA LEU A 929 28.01 24.22 32.18
C LEU A 929 26.90 23.56 33.03
N ALA A 930 26.23 24.35 33.87
CA ALA A 930 25.16 23.88 34.76
C ALA A 930 23.91 23.37 34.03
N TYR A 931 23.72 23.75 32.76
CA TYR A 931 22.58 23.35 31.93
C TYR A 931 22.95 23.32 30.45
N TYR A 932 22.17 22.59 29.67
CA TYR A 932 22.26 22.58 28.22
C TYR A 932 21.49 23.77 27.62
N PRO A 933 22.06 24.50 26.65
CA PRO A 933 21.36 25.60 25.98
C PRO A 933 20.26 25.10 25.01
N VAL A 934 20.18 23.78 24.82
CA VAL A 934 19.25 23.09 23.92
C VAL A 934 18.45 22.02 24.66
N PHE A 935 17.25 21.71 24.16
CA PHE A 935 16.46 20.59 24.65
C PHE A 935 17.18 19.26 24.36
N THR A 936 17.24 18.36 25.33
CA THR A 936 17.95 17.06 25.19
C THR A 936 17.09 15.94 24.59
N LYS A 937 15.77 16.16 24.51
CA LYS A 937 14.80 15.26 23.88
C LYS A 937 14.21 15.89 22.64
N LYS A 938 14.08 15.11 21.56
CA LYS A 938 13.58 15.59 20.26
C LYS A 938 12.14 16.07 20.35
N GLU A 939 11.32 15.40 21.16
CA GLU A 939 9.91 15.71 21.38
C GLU A 939 9.73 17.12 21.95
N TYR A 940 10.65 17.58 22.81
CA TYR A 940 10.62 18.93 23.37
C TYR A 940 11.03 19.99 22.35
N THR A 941 11.98 19.67 21.46
CA THR A 941 12.29 20.54 20.31
C THR A 941 11.07 20.68 19.39
N ASP A 942 10.34 19.60 19.17
CA ASP A 942 9.16 19.60 18.30
C ASP A 942 7.99 20.38 18.93
N ALA A 943 7.75 20.19 20.23
CA ALA A 943 6.75 20.96 20.98
C ALA A 943 7.08 22.46 20.98
N ASN A 944 8.35 22.82 21.23
CA ASN A 944 8.77 24.22 21.24
C ASN A 944 8.78 24.85 19.84
N TYR A 945 9.05 24.08 18.78
CA TYR A 945 8.91 24.54 17.40
C TYR A 945 7.46 24.96 17.11
N ILE A 946 6.49 24.14 17.53
CA ILE A 946 5.06 24.46 17.36
C ILE A 946 4.68 25.70 18.18
N ALA A 947 5.15 25.82 19.42
CA ALA A 947 4.91 27.00 20.26
C ALA A 947 5.47 28.29 19.63
N CYS A 948 6.71 28.26 19.15
CA CYS A 948 7.34 29.37 18.45
C CYS A 948 6.61 29.72 17.14
N ALA A 949 6.19 28.71 16.37
CA ALA A 949 5.45 28.92 15.12
C ALA A 949 4.10 29.59 15.38
N ARG A 950 3.39 29.18 16.43
CA ARG A 950 2.13 29.81 16.86
C ARG A 950 2.34 31.27 17.24
N LEU A 951 3.37 31.56 18.03
CA LEU A 951 3.71 32.93 18.44
C LEU A 951 4.00 33.84 17.23
N ILE A 952 4.70 33.32 16.21
CA ILE A 952 4.97 34.03 14.96
C ILE A 952 3.67 34.30 14.19
N LEU A 953 2.82 33.27 14.01
CA LEU A 953 1.56 33.39 13.25
C LEU A 953 0.57 34.36 13.91
N GLU A 954 0.53 34.41 15.24
CA GLU A 954 -0.30 35.35 16.01
C GLU A 954 0.18 36.82 15.88
N ASN A 955 1.39 37.06 15.38
CA ASN A 955 1.99 38.40 15.24
C ASN A 955 2.43 38.72 13.78
N ASN A 956 1.75 38.15 12.78
CA ASN A 956 2.08 38.29 11.34
C ASN A 956 2.09 39.73 10.81
N ASP A 957 1.44 40.67 11.51
CA ASP A 957 1.49 42.09 11.13
C ASP A 957 2.90 42.68 11.30
N TYR A 958 3.70 42.12 12.22
CA TYR A 958 5.04 42.61 12.57
C TYR A 958 6.18 41.65 12.19
N ILE A 959 5.86 40.38 11.88
CA ILE A 959 6.83 39.31 11.52
C ILE A 959 6.64 38.82 10.09
#